data_AF-A0A0S9KDZ8-F1
#
_entry.id   AF-A0A0S9KDZ8-F1
#
_cell.length_a   1.000
_cell.length_b   1.000
_cell.length_c   1.000
_cell.angle_alpha   90.00
_cell.angle_beta   90.00
_cell.angle_gamma   90.00
#
_symmetry.space_group_name_H-M   'P 1'
#
loop_
_entity.id
_entity.type
_entity.pdbx_description
1 polymer ?
#
loop_
_entity_poly.entity_id
_entity_poly.type
_entity_poly.pdbx_seq_one_letter_code
_entity_poly.pdbx_strand_id
1 'polypeptide(L)'
;MVGVLVIAIVAGALSVTTFGVIPWAQNEAAKAYLTEVSDAESAAKLPNPTIQQSGRYLPNDLLATAGFLDERAGATVATDLGGTCFAAVAKSDSGPVYWVSDRSPKPLLYLGDHDPCTDLSAMVAAVGGAQGLTSVTNLLTNPSWEAVTPGTALLRSNLTQSPAVQSVAGWSVSAAGGAAQGSAGGKIGPAGASYKGTVAATSGSASIAIAATAPGGFIPAASYTASIYGTVTWNAVTFASISWFDASGTLIGTTSGSASAQTAGAVARRSVAGVAPTNAATATVQFVTDSSAPPKVGDTASASAALFERTTSLRTYFDGSTVDTNGWAFAWDGPASVAMATPVESRRNLASYTNGLGFMPDVTGAGFRNSRAPANVTYSIVPTPTDAAALSARSYVRKTWKAVTTGAGNGFALTQADPDSASPGTDTGLPVDAGQTYTISSYVKASATGKAALVRVRFFTPGSGWVGAATSGASLSLSANAWARPRLTITAPTGATMAAIVVDTGAGTTNWKAGDTFDATQLLIEEGSALQSYFDGTTGSGGGASQEWVGEEGKSPSRAMSPLPAGAESSLSGNDRVATVGGTAWKTDGAQSIRISALGDGTATSVTVAGSGAGLSGHGVTLEPGKTYTMVGTAQLSVTQKGTLDSRARSIVFADSTTGDAGIRSDQLPNVVGAGDLRLTFTVSPSATWATIRLFNGASVGNGDVSWDHLALIEGEYTGPAFNGNTPRTDQVRYDWAGPGNASASTMHRYR
;
A
#
# COMPACT_ATOMS: atom_id res chain seq x y z
N MET A 1 39.96 31.74 9.43
CA MET A 1 38.56 31.30 9.25
C MET A 1 38.36 29.82 9.57
N VAL A 2 39.22 28.90 9.08
CA VAL A 2 39.11 27.46 9.36
C VAL A 2 39.15 27.14 10.87
N GLY A 3 40.00 27.79 11.67
CA GLY A 3 40.08 27.56 13.12
C GLY A 3 38.81 27.94 13.90
N VAL A 4 38.08 28.98 13.45
CA VAL A 4 36.80 29.39 14.07
C VAL A 4 35.70 28.38 13.73
N LEU A 5 35.73 27.82 12.51
CA LEU A 5 34.78 26.80 12.07
C LEU A 5 34.94 25.49 12.86
N VAL A 6 36.18 25.06 13.11
CA VAL A 6 36.46 23.83 13.88
C VAL A 6 36.03 23.99 15.35
N ILE A 7 36.30 25.15 15.97
CA ILE A 7 35.85 25.42 17.34
C ILE A 7 34.32 25.48 17.42
N ALA A 8 33.63 26.06 16.44
CA ALA A 8 32.17 26.08 16.39
C ALA A 8 31.55 24.68 16.23
N ILE A 9 32.18 23.81 15.43
CA ILE A 9 31.73 22.42 15.25
C ILE A 9 31.96 21.59 16.52
N VAL A 10 33.11 21.73 17.17
CA VAL A 10 33.42 21.00 18.41
C VAL A 10 32.56 21.50 19.57
N ALA A 11 32.37 22.83 19.70
CA ALA A 11 31.46 23.40 20.71
C ALA A 11 30.01 23.01 20.43
N GLY A 12 29.59 22.97 19.16
CA GLY A 12 28.29 22.46 18.73
C GLY A 12 28.09 20.99 19.14
N ALA A 13 29.07 20.12 18.84
CA ALA A 13 29.01 18.71 19.20
C ALA A 13 28.97 18.47 20.72
N LEU A 14 29.80 19.18 21.50
CA LEU A 14 29.82 19.08 22.96
C LEU A 14 28.54 19.64 23.61
N SER A 15 27.95 20.68 23.03
CA SER A 15 26.67 21.21 23.53
C SER A 15 25.53 20.20 23.33
N VAL A 16 25.43 19.58 22.14
CA VAL A 16 24.39 18.58 21.83
C VAL A 16 24.49 17.35 22.75
N THR A 17 25.70 16.87 23.07
CA THR A 17 25.85 15.73 24.00
C THR A 17 25.49 16.09 25.43
N THR A 18 25.75 17.32 25.87
CA THR A 18 25.46 17.72 27.26
C THR A 18 23.96 17.90 27.48
N PHE A 19 23.23 18.42 26.47
CA PHE A 19 21.78 18.61 26.57
C PHE A 19 20.97 17.31 26.42
N GLY A 20 21.50 16.26 25.78
CA GLY A 20 20.85 14.95 25.75
C GLY A 20 21.02 14.12 27.03
N VAL A 21 22.18 14.24 27.71
CA VAL A 21 22.48 13.43 28.90
C VAL A 21 21.71 13.89 30.14
N ILE A 22 21.43 15.19 30.28
CA ILE A 22 20.72 15.73 31.46
C ILE A 22 19.31 15.14 31.58
N PRO A 23 18.43 15.19 30.55
CA PRO A 23 17.11 14.57 30.63
C PRO A 23 17.15 13.06 30.81
N TRP A 24 18.13 12.38 30.21
CA TRP A 24 18.33 10.94 30.39
C TRP A 24 18.69 10.62 31.85
N ALA A 25 19.66 11.32 32.44
CA ALA A 25 20.06 11.12 33.83
C ALA A 25 18.91 11.39 34.80
N GLN A 26 18.07 12.41 34.52
CA GLN A 26 16.87 12.70 35.30
C GLN A 26 15.82 11.58 35.20
N ASN A 27 15.62 11.03 33.99
CA ASN A 27 14.73 9.89 33.78
C ASN A 27 15.21 8.62 34.49
N GLU A 28 16.50 8.31 34.40
CA GLU A 28 17.09 7.18 35.10
C GLU A 28 17.05 7.36 36.62
N ALA A 29 17.23 8.59 37.12
CA ALA A 29 17.08 8.87 38.56
C ALA A 29 15.65 8.64 39.06
N ALA A 30 14.62 8.93 38.25
CA ALA A 30 13.22 8.63 38.60
C ALA A 30 12.94 7.12 38.58
N LYS A 31 13.45 6.40 37.58
CA LYS A 31 13.33 4.93 37.50
C LYS A 31 14.05 4.23 38.65
N ALA A 32 15.26 4.66 38.98
CA ALA A 32 16.04 4.12 40.09
C ALA A 32 15.27 4.22 41.41
N TYR A 33 14.64 5.37 41.67
CA TYR A 33 13.79 5.54 42.85
C TYR A 33 12.57 4.60 42.85
N LEU A 34 11.93 4.36 41.70
CA LEU A 34 10.84 3.38 41.65
C LEU A 34 11.31 1.93 41.84
N THR A 35 12.56 1.62 41.49
CA THR A 35 13.18 0.35 41.86
C THR A 35 13.39 0.27 43.38
N GLU A 36 13.88 1.34 44.01
CA GLU A 36 14.00 1.43 45.48
C GLU A 36 12.65 1.26 46.19
N VAL A 37 11.57 1.86 45.66
CA VAL A 37 10.21 1.66 46.19
C VAL A 37 9.80 0.19 46.13
N SER A 38 10.02 -0.48 45.00
CA SER A 38 9.68 -1.90 44.83
C SER A 38 10.44 -2.80 45.82
N ASP A 39 11.71 -2.50 46.06
CA ASP A 39 12.54 -3.22 47.04
C ASP A 39 12.09 -2.93 48.49
N ALA A 40 11.78 -1.67 48.80
CA ALA A 40 11.26 -1.25 50.10
C ALA A 40 9.92 -1.92 50.42
N GLU A 41 9.00 -1.99 49.45
CA GLU A 41 7.71 -2.66 49.58
C GLU A 41 7.85 -4.18 49.73
N SER A 42 8.82 -4.78 49.04
CA SER A 42 9.17 -6.19 49.21
C SER A 42 9.68 -6.47 50.62
N ALA A 43 10.45 -5.57 51.22
CA ALA A 43 10.91 -5.67 52.61
C ALA A 43 9.76 -5.43 53.61
N ALA A 44 8.92 -4.42 53.38
CA ALA A 44 7.78 -4.09 54.24
C ALA A 44 6.75 -5.23 54.32
N LYS A 45 6.57 -5.99 53.23
CA LYS A 45 5.67 -7.15 53.17
C LYS A 45 6.12 -8.33 54.02
N LEU A 46 7.39 -8.41 54.42
CA LEU A 46 7.89 -9.45 55.33
C LEU A 46 7.55 -9.08 56.78
N PRO A 47 6.88 -9.95 57.56
CA PRO A 47 6.60 -9.68 58.96
C PRO A 47 7.88 -9.47 59.78
N ASN A 48 8.01 -8.31 60.42
CA ASN A 48 9.11 -7.97 61.32
C ASN A 48 8.55 -7.53 62.68
N PRO A 49 8.80 -8.28 63.77
CA PRO A 49 8.26 -7.97 65.09
C PRO A 49 8.77 -6.64 65.68
N THR A 50 9.86 -6.09 65.15
CA THR A 50 10.41 -4.79 65.58
C THR A 50 9.75 -3.59 64.87
N ILE A 51 9.06 -3.82 63.75
CA ILE A 51 8.36 -2.79 62.97
C ILE A 51 6.88 -3.18 62.90
N GLN A 52 6.06 -2.60 63.80
CA GLN A 52 4.65 -2.98 63.99
C GLN A 52 3.78 -2.88 62.72
N GLN A 53 4.24 -2.14 61.70
CA GLN A 53 3.50 -1.89 60.47
C GLN A 53 3.84 -2.88 59.33
N SER A 54 4.87 -3.72 59.50
CA SER A 54 5.32 -4.70 58.51
C SER A 54 4.37 -5.92 58.38
N GLY A 55 4.51 -6.69 57.31
CA GLY A 55 3.62 -7.81 56.95
C GLY A 55 2.55 -7.47 55.91
N ARG A 56 2.61 -6.27 55.33
CA ARG A 56 1.74 -5.76 54.26
C ARG A 56 2.48 -4.69 53.46
N TYR A 57 1.95 -4.30 52.30
CA TYR A 57 2.45 -3.11 51.60
C TYR A 57 2.07 -1.83 52.34
N LEU A 58 2.88 -0.79 52.21
CA LEU A 58 2.77 0.44 52.99
C LEU A 58 2.72 1.69 52.10
N PRO A 59 1.79 2.64 52.34
CA PRO A 59 1.83 3.93 51.67
C PRO A 59 3.12 4.71 52.01
N ASN A 60 3.42 5.73 51.21
CA ASN A 60 4.69 6.45 51.23
C ASN A 60 5.13 6.94 52.63
N ASP A 61 4.21 7.49 53.41
CA ASP A 61 4.44 8.01 54.76
C ASP A 61 4.81 6.91 55.77
N LEU A 62 4.20 5.73 55.63
CA LEU A 62 4.48 4.58 56.49
C LEU A 62 5.79 3.88 56.09
N LEU A 63 6.15 3.84 54.80
CA LEU A 63 7.48 3.37 54.37
C LEU A 63 8.60 4.23 54.95
N ALA A 64 8.43 5.56 54.94
CA ALA A 64 9.38 6.49 55.54
C ALA A 64 9.46 6.37 57.05
N THR A 65 8.31 6.27 57.73
CA THR A 65 8.26 6.09 59.21
C THR A 65 8.92 4.78 59.64
N ALA A 66 8.77 3.71 58.84
CA ALA A 66 9.39 2.42 59.09
C ALA A 66 10.89 2.37 58.73
N GLY A 67 11.44 3.42 58.11
CA GLY A 67 12.84 3.48 57.68
C GLY A 67 13.15 2.59 56.47
N PHE A 68 12.14 2.26 55.65
CA PHE A 68 12.32 1.46 54.44
C PHE A 68 12.62 2.32 53.19
N LEU A 69 12.15 3.57 53.15
CA LEU A 69 12.28 4.45 51.99
C LEU A 69 12.37 5.92 52.44
N ASP A 70 13.30 6.69 51.90
CA ASP A 70 13.34 8.14 52.12
C ASP A 70 12.31 8.87 51.23
N GLU A 71 11.57 9.83 51.78
CA GLU A 71 10.60 10.60 51.00
C GLU A 71 11.29 11.44 49.91
N ARG A 72 10.78 11.33 48.67
CA ARG A 72 11.26 12.13 47.53
C ARG A 72 10.15 13.02 46.97
N ALA A 73 10.44 14.31 46.81
CA ALA A 73 9.55 15.24 46.12
C ALA A 73 9.31 14.79 44.67
N GLY A 74 8.04 14.85 44.22
CA GLY A 74 7.67 14.39 42.89
C GLY A 74 7.45 12.88 42.76
N ALA A 75 7.42 12.14 43.87
CA ALA A 75 7.02 10.74 43.89
C ALA A 75 5.93 10.47 44.93
N THR A 76 5.14 9.42 44.72
CA THR A 76 4.14 8.96 45.70
C THR A 76 3.90 7.45 45.56
N VAL A 77 3.60 6.80 46.69
CA VAL A 77 3.29 5.38 46.81
C VAL A 77 1.92 5.25 47.47
N ALA A 78 1.04 4.46 46.84
CA ALA A 78 -0.30 4.21 47.33
C ALA A 78 -0.57 2.70 47.41
N THR A 79 -1.38 2.32 48.38
CA THR A 79 -1.83 0.94 48.58
C THR A 79 -3.35 0.90 48.58
N ASP A 80 -3.92 -0.29 48.44
CA ASP A 80 -5.32 -0.52 48.81
C ASP A 80 -5.50 -0.42 50.34
N LEU A 81 -6.76 -0.39 50.80
CA LEU A 81 -7.10 -0.30 52.22
C LEU A 81 -6.54 -1.48 53.04
N GLY A 82 -6.33 -2.65 52.42
CA GLY A 82 -5.79 -3.83 53.08
C GLY A 82 -4.26 -3.90 53.10
N GLY A 83 -3.55 -3.08 52.31
CA GLY A 83 -2.12 -3.26 52.04
C GLY A 83 -1.81 -4.58 51.32
N THR A 84 -2.76 -5.07 50.53
CA THR A 84 -2.64 -6.30 49.73
C THR A 84 -1.92 -6.09 48.40
N CYS A 85 -1.90 -4.86 47.89
CA CYS A 85 -1.16 -4.44 46.70
C CYS A 85 -0.60 -3.01 46.85
N PHE A 86 0.30 -2.60 45.95
CA PHE A 86 0.79 -1.22 45.87
C PHE A 86 0.96 -0.77 44.42
N ALA A 87 0.90 0.54 44.22
CA ALA A 87 1.43 1.21 43.05
C ALA A 87 2.25 2.43 43.49
N ALA A 88 3.22 2.83 42.68
CA ALA A 88 4.00 4.03 42.90
C ALA A 88 4.25 4.77 41.61
N VAL A 89 4.35 6.09 41.69
CA VAL A 89 4.69 6.97 40.56
C VAL A 89 5.81 7.92 40.94
N ALA A 90 6.69 8.24 39.99
CA ALA A 90 7.77 9.21 40.17
C ALA A 90 7.90 10.08 38.92
N LYS A 91 7.85 11.39 39.10
CA LYS A 91 8.09 12.39 38.06
C LYS A 91 9.59 12.66 37.94
N SER A 92 10.10 12.51 36.73
CA SER A 92 11.44 12.98 36.35
C SER A 92 11.46 14.50 36.30
N ASP A 93 12.59 15.11 36.68
CA ASP A 93 12.80 16.56 36.56
C ASP A 93 12.73 17.03 35.10
N SER A 94 12.91 16.13 34.13
CA SER A 94 12.70 16.41 32.70
C SER A 94 11.23 16.39 32.28
N GLY A 95 10.29 16.05 33.17
CA GLY A 95 8.85 16.09 32.93
C GLY A 95 8.10 14.74 32.88
N PRO A 96 8.66 13.63 32.34
CA PRO A 96 8.00 12.33 32.28
C PRO A 96 7.63 11.78 33.65
N VAL A 97 6.51 11.04 33.72
CA VAL A 97 6.12 10.30 34.93
C VAL A 97 6.28 8.80 34.68
N TYR A 98 7.01 8.13 35.57
CA TYR A 98 7.17 6.68 35.57
C TYR A 98 6.32 6.07 36.68
N TRP A 99 5.98 4.79 36.56
CA TRP A 99 5.22 4.05 37.56
C TRP A 99 5.68 2.60 37.71
N VAL A 100 5.35 1.99 38.84
CA VAL A 100 5.62 0.59 39.18
C VAL A 100 4.46 0.07 40.04
N SER A 101 4.21 -1.25 40.04
CA SER A 101 3.26 -1.88 40.97
C SER A 101 3.70 -3.28 41.37
N ASP A 102 2.98 -3.90 42.30
CA ASP A 102 3.24 -5.28 42.73
C ASP A 102 3.14 -6.31 41.59
N ARG A 103 2.42 -5.96 40.51
CA ARG A 103 2.24 -6.79 39.31
C ARG A 103 3.25 -6.45 38.21
N SER A 104 3.78 -5.23 38.25
CA SER A 104 4.74 -4.69 37.28
C SER A 104 5.91 -4.06 38.03
N PRO A 105 6.82 -4.86 38.62
CA PRO A 105 7.88 -4.37 39.50
C PRO A 105 9.03 -3.65 38.76
N LYS A 106 8.93 -3.50 37.44
CA LYS A 106 9.89 -2.74 36.64
C LYS A 106 9.29 -1.36 36.33
N PRO A 107 10.05 -0.26 36.51
CA PRO A 107 9.56 1.08 36.18
C PRO A 107 9.09 1.18 34.71
N LEU A 108 7.85 1.58 34.51
CA LEU A 108 7.21 1.82 33.22
C LEU A 108 6.95 3.31 33.04
N LEU A 109 6.99 3.81 31.80
CA LEU A 109 6.52 5.16 31.51
C LEU A 109 4.99 5.19 31.60
N TYR A 110 4.42 6.17 32.32
CA TYR A 110 2.97 6.32 32.42
C TYR A 110 2.38 6.87 31.13
N LEU A 111 1.45 6.12 30.52
CA LEU A 111 0.83 6.45 29.24
C LEU A 111 -0.71 6.51 29.32
N GLY A 112 -1.26 6.74 30.52
CA GLY A 112 -2.70 6.58 30.78
C GLY A 112 -3.07 5.17 31.25
N ASP A 113 -2.10 4.43 31.78
CA ASP A 113 -2.30 3.10 32.33
C ASP A 113 -3.25 3.11 33.53
N HIS A 114 -3.92 1.98 33.76
CA HIS A 114 -4.72 1.73 34.95
C HIS A 114 -4.13 0.57 35.74
N ASP A 115 -4.00 0.75 37.06
CA ASP A 115 -3.67 -0.32 37.98
C ASP A 115 -4.92 -0.62 38.83
N PRO A 116 -5.34 -1.89 38.96
CA PRO A 116 -6.53 -2.24 39.74
C PRO A 116 -6.31 -2.06 41.26
N CYS A 117 -5.08 -1.86 41.71
CA CYS A 117 -4.77 -1.59 43.11
C CYS A 117 -5.18 -0.17 43.53
N THR A 118 -4.84 0.82 42.72
CA THR A 118 -5.01 2.25 43.04
C THR A 118 -5.26 3.07 41.78
N ASP A 119 -5.87 4.25 41.94
CA ASP A 119 -6.06 5.18 40.81
C ASP A 119 -4.74 5.86 40.39
N LEU A 120 -4.02 5.23 39.46
CA LEU A 120 -2.79 5.77 38.87
C LEU A 120 -2.97 7.19 38.30
N SER A 121 -4.14 7.51 37.74
CA SER A 121 -4.38 8.83 37.14
C SER A 121 -4.40 9.93 38.20
N ALA A 122 -5.01 9.66 39.36
CA ALA A 122 -4.99 10.54 40.51
C ALA A 122 -3.57 10.69 41.09
N MET A 123 -2.80 9.60 41.16
CA MET A 123 -1.40 9.65 41.62
C MET A 123 -0.51 10.50 40.70
N VAL A 124 -0.68 10.36 39.38
CA VAL A 124 0.07 11.14 38.38
C VAL A 124 -0.28 12.62 38.47
N ALA A 125 -1.55 12.95 38.68
CA ALA A 125 -1.98 14.32 38.94
C ALA A 125 -1.33 14.88 40.21
N ALA A 126 -1.23 14.08 41.28
CA ALA A 126 -0.65 14.47 42.56
C ALA A 126 0.87 14.80 42.47
N VAL A 127 1.62 14.15 41.57
CA VAL A 127 3.04 14.48 41.32
C VAL A 127 3.23 15.61 40.29
N GLY A 128 2.17 16.35 39.97
CA GLY A 128 2.21 17.54 39.10
C GLY A 128 1.94 17.25 37.62
N GLY A 129 1.33 16.10 37.31
CA GLY A 129 0.91 15.71 35.96
C GLY A 129 2.07 15.40 35.00
N ALA A 130 1.78 14.64 33.95
CA ALA A 130 2.66 14.56 32.78
C ALA A 130 2.54 15.88 32.01
N GLN A 131 3.63 16.65 31.84
CA GLN A 131 3.58 17.84 30.99
C GLN A 131 3.32 17.45 29.53
N GLY A 132 2.39 18.20 28.91
CA GLY A 132 1.65 17.79 27.73
C GLY A 132 2.49 17.55 26.48
N LEU A 133 2.25 16.40 25.85
CA LEU A 133 2.63 16.12 24.47
C LEU A 133 1.83 17.06 23.57
N THR A 134 2.48 18.02 22.91
CA THR A 134 1.89 18.64 21.72
C THR A 134 1.93 17.62 20.60
N SER A 135 0.78 17.00 20.31
CA SER A 135 0.58 16.06 19.21
C SER A 135 0.45 16.81 17.87
N VAL A 136 1.18 16.34 16.86
CA VAL A 136 1.11 16.80 15.46
C VAL A 136 0.69 15.61 14.61
N THR A 137 -0.51 15.65 14.01
CA THR A 137 -1.06 14.51 13.26
C THR A 137 -0.70 14.61 11.77
N ASN A 138 -0.08 13.57 11.22
CA ASN A 138 -0.03 13.28 9.78
C ASN A 138 -1.34 12.61 9.38
N LEU A 139 -2.09 13.31 8.54
CA LEU A 139 -3.44 12.97 8.14
C LEU A 139 -3.48 11.98 6.96
N LEU A 140 -2.36 11.69 6.31
CA LEU A 140 -2.31 10.68 5.25
C LEU A 140 -2.46 9.28 5.87
N THR A 141 -3.53 8.59 5.51
CA THR A 141 -3.66 7.14 5.68
C THR A 141 -2.73 6.47 4.67
N ASN A 142 -1.75 5.68 5.17
CA ASN A 142 -0.80 4.90 4.36
C ASN A 142 0.36 5.70 3.68
N PRO A 143 1.22 6.41 4.44
CA PRO A 143 2.23 7.30 3.86
C PRO A 143 3.34 6.61 3.05
N SER A 144 3.56 5.29 3.18
CA SER A 144 4.56 4.56 2.36
C SER A 144 3.98 3.55 1.37
N TRP A 145 2.65 3.49 1.24
CA TRP A 145 1.95 2.68 0.22
C TRP A 145 2.35 1.20 0.21
N GLU A 146 2.84 0.66 1.33
CA GLU A 146 3.34 -0.71 1.44
C GLU A 146 2.20 -1.73 1.51
N ALA A 147 2.30 -2.80 0.72
CA ALA A 147 1.54 -4.01 0.99
C ALA A 147 2.05 -4.68 2.28
N VAL A 148 1.13 -5.26 3.07
CA VAL A 148 1.47 -6.05 4.27
C VAL A 148 2.57 -7.06 3.92
N THR A 149 3.69 -7.00 4.65
CA THR A 149 4.92 -7.71 4.31
C THR A 149 4.73 -9.24 4.33
N PRO A 150 5.11 -9.98 3.27
CA PRO A 150 5.21 -11.44 3.33
C PRO A 150 6.21 -11.85 4.42
N GLY A 151 5.74 -12.50 5.50
CA GLY A 151 6.57 -12.96 6.61
C GLY A 151 6.06 -12.60 8.01
N THR A 152 5.02 -11.77 8.16
CA THR A 152 4.32 -11.62 9.44
C THR A 152 3.53 -12.88 9.76
N ALA A 153 3.85 -13.55 10.87
CA ALA A 153 3.09 -14.70 11.34
C ALA A 153 1.68 -14.25 11.76
N LEU A 154 0.66 -14.66 10.99
CA LEU A 154 -0.74 -14.44 11.33
C LEU A 154 -1.07 -15.17 12.64
N LEU A 155 -1.15 -14.43 13.74
CA LEU A 155 -1.43 -14.99 15.07
C LEU A 155 -2.94 -15.19 15.31
N ARG A 156 -3.78 -14.30 14.78
CA ARG A 156 -5.24 -14.30 14.94
C ARG A 156 -5.90 -13.74 13.68
N SER A 157 -7.08 -14.25 13.36
CA SER A 157 -7.91 -13.73 12.28
C SER A 157 -9.39 -13.82 12.70
N ASN A 158 -10.09 -12.69 12.63
CA ASN A 158 -11.53 -12.65 12.82
C ASN A 158 -12.19 -12.89 11.46
N LEU A 159 -12.83 -14.03 11.30
CA LEU A 159 -13.38 -14.51 10.04
C LEU A 159 -14.73 -13.86 9.68
N THR A 160 -15.31 -13.05 10.57
CA THR A 160 -16.57 -12.36 10.32
C THR A 160 -16.38 -11.13 9.43
N GLN A 161 -17.27 -10.92 8.45
CA GLN A 161 -17.34 -9.68 7.67
C GLN A 161 -17.96 -8.56 8.52
N SER A 162 -17.39 -7.36 8.43
CA SER A 162 -17.91 -6.16 9.09
C SER A 162 -18.26 -6.36 10.58
N PRO A 163 -17.35 -6.91 11.43
CA PRO A 163 -17.62 -7.24 12.84
C PRO A 163 -18.16 -6.07 13.67
N ALA A 164 -17.85 -4.82 13.30
CA ALA A 164 -18.30 -3.59 13.96
C ALA A 164 -19.53 -2.90 13.31
N VAL A 165 -20.21 -3.54 12.36
CA VAL A 165 -21.37 -2.99 11.61
C VAL A 165 -21.09 -1.60 11.02
N GLN A 166 -20.03 -1.48 10.21
CA GLN A 166 -19.75 -0.24 9.47
C GLN A 166 -20.73 -0.06 8.29
N SER A 167 -21.24 -1.17 7.76
CA SER A 167 -22.34 -1.22 6.80
C SER A 167 -23.27 -2.39 7.14
N VAL A 168 -24.49 -2.37 6.62
CA VAL A 168 -25.43 -3.49 6.75
C VAL A 168 -25.04 -4.70 5.89
N ALA A 169 -24.06 -4.57 4.99
CA ALA A 169 -23.57 -5.67 4.18
C ALA A 169 -22.87 -6.72 5.05
N GLY A 170 -23.24 -7.99 4.86
CA GLY A 170 -22.78 -9.10 5.69
C GLY A 170 -23.59 -9.31 6.98
N TRP A 171 -24.60 -8.47 7.25
CA TRP A 171 -25.52 -8.64 8.37
C TRP A 171 -26.92 -8.98 7.89
N SER A 172 -27.63 -9.82 8.63
CA SER A 172 -29.02 -10.15 8.36
C SER A 172 -29.82 -10.32 9.64
N VAL A 173 -31.15 -10.24 9.52
CA VAL A 173 -32.08 -10.57 10.59
C VAL A 173 -33.10 -11.57 10.07
N SER A 174 -33.43 -12.57 10.88
CA SER A 174 -34.53 -13.47 10.65
C SER A 174 -35.41 -13.58 11.90
N ALA A 175 -36.68 -13.91 11.69
CA ALA A 175 -37.60 -14.24 12.77
C ALA A 175 -38.25 -15.60 12.50
N ALA A 176 -38.15 -16.55 13.43
CA ALA A 176 -38.97 -17.75 13.37
C ALA A 176 -40.40 -17.38 13.76
N GLY A 177 -41.42 -17.92 13.09
CA GLY A 177 -42.81 -17.60 13.40
C GLY A 177 -43.16 -16.11 13.20
N GLY A 178 -42.61 -15.45 12.18
CA GLY A 178 -42.85 -14.02 11.98
C GLY A 178 -42.05 -13.39 10.84
N ALA A 179 -41.99 -12.07 10.84
CA ALA A 179 -41.14 -11.28 9.96
C ALA A 179 -40.36 -10.26 10.79
N ALA A 180 -39.11 -9.96 10.40
CA ALA A 180 -38.29 -8.92 11.00
C ALA A 180 -37.65 -8.05 9.93
N GLN A 181 -37.39 -6.79 10.26
CA GLN A 181 -36.72 -5.82 9.41
C GLN A 181 -35.39 -5.40 10.03
N GLY A 182 -34.34 -5.40 9.20
CA GLY A 182 -32.98 -5.06 9.62
C GLY A 182 -32.61 -3.62 9.27
N SER A 183 -31.85 -2.97 10.14
CA SER A 183 -31.36 -1.60 9.95
C SER A 183 -30.06 -1.38 10.74
N ALA A 184 -29.32 -0.31 10.45
CA ALA A 184 -28.22 0.11 11.31
C ALA A 184 -28.77 0.63 12.65
N GLY A 185 -28.08 0.28 13.74
CA GLY A 185 -28.38 0.67 15.11
C GLY A 185 -27.23 1.43 15.77
N GLY A 186 -27.50 1.98 16.96
CA GLY A 186 -26.52 2.72 17.75
C GLY A 186 -25.41 1.84 18.35
N LYS A 187 -24.51 2.46 19.11
CA LYS A 187 -23.38 1.80 19.76
C LYS A 187 -23.83 0.73 20.77
N ILE A 188 -23.29 -0.48 20.67
CA ILE A 188 -23.48 -1.58 21.64
C ILE A 188 -22.13 -2.25 21.87
N GLY A 189 -21.78 -2.48 23.14
CA GLY A 189 -20.54 -3.16 23.49
C GLY A 189 -19.28 -2.41 23.01
N PRO A 190 -18.22 -3.14 22.59
CA PRO A 190 -16.95 -2.52 22.19
C PRO A 190 -16.96 -1.91 20.78
N ALA A 191 -17.92 -2.26 19.92
CA ALA A 191 -18.03 -1.74 18.55
C ALA A 191 -18.71 -0.35 18.52
N GLY A 192 -18.39 0.45 17.50
CA GLY A 192 -18.97 1.79 17.31
C GLY A 192 -20.44 1.82 16.87
N ALA A 193 -20.95 0.73 16.25
CA ALA A 193 -22.31 0.61 15.74
C ALA A 193 -22.85 -0.82 15.93
N SER A 194 -24.16 -1.01 15.73
CA SER A 194 -24.81 -2.32 15.78
C SER A 194 -25.75 -2.54 14.60
N TYR A 195 -26.17 -3.78 14.38
CA TYR A 195 -27.23 -4.14 13.46
C TYR A 195 -28.49 -4.39 14.26
N LYS A 196 -29.57 -3.67 13.95
CA LYS A 196 -30.83 -3.69 14.67
C LYS A 196 -31.90 -4.44 13.88
N GLY A 197 -32.44 -5.49 14.47
CA GLY A 197 -33.60 -6.23 13.98
C GLY A 197 -34.87 -5.82 14.72
N THR A 198 -35.90 -5.38 14.00
CA THR A 198 -37.22 -5.03 14.56
C THR A 198 -38.25 -6.06 14.13
N VAL A 199 -39.02 -6.61 15.07
CA VAL A 199 -40.09 -7.57 14.79
C VAL A 199 -41.27 -6.86 14.12
N ALA A 200 -41.61 -7.27 12.89
CA ALA A 200 -42.66 -6.67 12.07
C ALA A 200 -43.98 -7.45 12.10
N ALA A 201 -43.92 -8.77 12.31
CA ALA A 201 -45.09 -9.64 12.46
C ALA A 201 -44.75 -10.86 13.34
N THR A 202 -45.72 -11.37 14.09
CA THR A 202 -45.53 -12.53 15.00
C THR A 202 -46.68 -13.54 14.87
N SER A 203 -46.36 -14.83 14.85
CA SER A 203 -47.26 -15.96 15.01
C SER A 203 -46.74 -16.90 16.12
N GLY A 204 -47.33 -16.79 17.31
CA GLY A 204 -47.37 -17.83 18.37
C GLY A 204 -46.09 -18.38 19.02
N SER A 205 -44.90 -18.26 18.42
CA SER A 205 -43.62 -18.76 18.97
C SER A 205 -42.45 -18.10 18.24
N ALA A 206 -42.31 -16.79 18.43
CA ALA A 206 -41.30 -16.03 17.71
C ALA A 206 -39.93 -16.10 18.39
N SER A 207 -38.87 -16.31 17.60
CA SER A 207 -37.49 -15.97 17.96
C SER A 207 -36.97 -14.95 16.96
N ILE A 208 -36.03 -14.11 17.36
CA ILE A 208 -35.27 -13.26 16.45
C ILE A 208 -33.81 -13.68 16.46
N ALA A 209 -33.20 -13.74 15.27
CA ALA A 209 -31.78 -13.99 15.10
C ALA A 209 -31.17 -12.85 14.29
N ILE A 210 -30.07 -12.29 14.79
CA ILE A 210 -29.24 -11.35 14.05
C ILE A 210 -27.93 -12.04 13.73
N ALA A 211 -27.60 -12.11 12.44
CA ALA A 211 -26.50 -12.89 11.93
C ALA A 211 -25.45 -11.99 11.27
N ALA A 212 -24.18 -12.30 11.53
CA ALA A 212 -23.04 -11.75 10.81
C ALA A 212 -22.37 -12.86 9.98
N THR A 213 -22.21 -12.63 8.69
CA THR A 213 -21.65 -13.60 7.73
C THR A 213 -20.15 -13.70 7.86
N ALA A 214 -19.64 -14.93 7.84
CA ALA A 214 -18.22 -15.25 7.75
C ALA A 214 -17.98 -16.04 6.45
N PRO A 215 -17.45 -15.41 5.39
CA PRO A 215 -17.06 -16.11 4.17
C PRO A 215 -15.79 -16.92 4.42
N GLY A 216 -15.63 -18.09 3.81
CA GLY A 216 -14.31 -18.73 3.73
C GLY A 216 -14.30 -20.24 3.56
N GLY A 217 -13.17 -20.76 3.06
CA GLY A 217 -12.88 -22.19 3.06
C GLY A 217 -12.57 -22.68 4.47
N PHE A 218 -13.58 -23.11 5.22
CA PHE A 218 -13.40 -23.68 6.54
C PHE A 218 -12.71 -25.04 6.43
N ILE A 219 -11.73 -25.28 7.30
CA ILE A 219 -11.10 -26.60 7.40
C ILE A 219 -12.12 -27.57 8.03
N PRO A 220 -12.52 -28.64 7.31
CA PRO A 220 -13.42 -29.65 7.86
C PRO A 220 -12.87 -30.23 9.17
N ALA A 221 -13.77 -30.49 10.13
CA ALA A 221 -13.44 -31.01 11.46
C ALA A 221 -12.57 -30.11 12.36
N ALA A 222 -12.19 -28.91 11.93
CA ALA A 222 -11.53 -27.95 12.81
C ALA A 222 -12.54 -27.29 13.78
N SER A 223 -12.08 -26.99 15.01
CA SER A 223 -12.86 -26.26 16.00
C SER A 223 -12.78 -24.75 15.78
N TYR A 224 -13.92 -24.09 15.92
CA TYR A 224 -14.08 -22.65 15.85
C TYR A 224 -14.82 -22.15 17.08
N THR A 225 -14.49 -20.95 17.53
CA THR A 225 -15.22 -20.25 18.58
C THR A 225 -15.79 -18.97 17.99
N ALA A 226 -17.09 -18.77 18.23
CA ALA A 226 -17.80 -17.56 17.88
C ALA A 226 -18.26 -16.81 19.12
N SER A 227 -18.32 -15.48 19.05
CA SER A 227 -19.04 -14.67 20.01
C SER A 227 -19.66 -13.44 19.38
N ILE A 228 -20.71 -12.92 20.00
CA ILE A 228 -21.41 -11.74 19.52
C ILE A 228 -22.01 -10.98 20.70
N TYR A 229 -21.93 -9.65 20.66
CA TYR A 229 -22.56 -8.79 21.65
C TYR A 229 -23.96 -8.43 21.19
N GLY A 230 -24.94 -8.48 22.08
CA GLY A 230 -26.30 -8.07 21.74
C GLY A 230 -27.11 -7.52 22.91
N THR A 231 -28.18 -6.81 22.56
CA THR A 231 -29.21 -6.29 23.47
C THR A 231 -30.60 -6.58 22.91
N VAL A 232 -31.61 -6.57 23.78
CA VAL A 232 -33.03 -6.80 23.46
C VAL A 232 -33.90 -5.79 24.22
N THR A 233 -35.06 -5.41 23.68
CA THR A 233 -35.99 -4.47 24.35
C THR A 233 -36.93 -5.13 25.37
N TRP A 234 -36.86 -6.45 25.53
CA TRP A 234 -37.67 -7.23 26.45
C TRP A 234 -36.81 -8.20 27.26
N ASN A 235 -37.35 -8.79 28.32
CA ASN A 235 -36.67 -9.86 29.05
C ASN A 235 -36.71 -11.12 28.19
N ALA A 236 -35.55 -11.60 27.77
CA ALA A 236 -35.42 -12.74 26.87
C ALA A 236 -34.42 -13.76 27.41
N VAL A 237 -34.44 -14.97 26.87
CA VAL A 237 -33.31 -15.89 26.99
C VAL A 237 -32.54 -15.83 25.67
N THR A 238 -31.23 -15.60 25.73
CA THR A 238 -30.38 -15.38 24.56
C THR A 238 -29.18 -16.30 24.54
N PHE A 239 -28.69 -16.61 23.34
CA PHE A 239 -27.49 -17.42 23.12
C PHE A 239 -26.80 -17.04 21.80
N ALA A 240 -25.58 -17.55 21.60
CA ALA A 240 -24.88 -17.45 20.32
C ALA A 240 -25.03 -18.77 19.54
N SER A 241 -25.09 -18.68 18.21
CA SER A 241 -25.15 -19.84 17.32
C SER A 241 -24.19 -19.67 16.15
N ILE A 242 -23.65 -20.78 15.64
CA ILE A 242 -22.94 -20.86 14.36
C ILE A 242 -23.80 -21.71 13.41
N SER A 243 -24.28 -21.11 12.32
CA SER A 243 -24.91 -21.86 11.23
C SER A 243 -23.94 -22.00 10.07
N TRP A 244 -23.72 -23.23 9.62
CA TRP A 244 -22.79 -23.61 8.56
C TRP A 244 -23.55 -23.89 7.27
N PHE A 245 -23.05 -23.37 6.16
CA PHE A 245 -23.63 -23.56 4.84
C PHE A 245 -22.61 -24.12 3.87
N ASP A 246 -23.07 -24.93 2.92
CA ASP A 246 -22.25 -25.40 1.80
C ASP A 246 -22.06 -24.32 0.71
N ALA A 247 -21.36 -24.66 -0.37
CA ALA A 247 -21.09 -23.74 -1.47
C ALA A 247 -22.34 -23.30 -2.25
N SER A 248 -23.46 -24.01 -2.12
CA SER A 248 -24.75 -23.65 -2.70
C SER A 248 -25.57 -22.70 -1.80
N GLY A 249 -25.10 -22.44 -0.59
CA GLY A 249 -25.83 -21.69 0.43
C GLY A 249 -26.84 -22.53 1.22
N THR A 250 -26.79 -23.86 1.11
CA THR A 250 -27.67 -24.76 1.88
C THR A 250 -27.16 -24.93 3.30
N LEU A 251 -28.03 -24.80 4.31
CA LEU A 251 -27.68 -25.03 5.71
C LEU A 251 -27.34 -26.51 5.93
N ILE A 252 -26.11 -26.81 6.34
CA ILE A 252 -25.62 -28.17 6.58
C ILE A 252 -25.41 -28.50 8.05
N GLY A 253 -25.45 -27.50 8.94
CA GLY A 253 -25.36 -27.73 10.38
C GLY A 253 -25.50 -26.45 11.19
N THR A 254 -25.91 -26.60 12.44
CA THR A 254 -25.99 -25.51 13.40
C THR A 254 -25.40 -25.95 14.73
N THR A 255 -24.63 -25.08 15.38
CA THR A 255 -24.10 -25.29 16.74
C THR A 255 -24.52 -24.13 17.63
N SER A 256 -25.20 -24.42 18.73
CA SER A 256 -25.73 -23.41 19.65
C SER A 256 -24.99 -23.44 20.98
N GLY A 257 -24.71 -22.26 21.54
CA GLY A 257 -24.17 -22.09 22.88
C GLY A 257 -25.24 -22.21 23.96
N SER A 258 -24.83 -22.10 25.22
CA SER A 258 -25.75 -22.13 26.36
C SER A 258 -26.68 -20.93 26.36
N ALA A 259 -27.97 -21.21 26.54
CA ALA A 259 -29.02 -20.22 26.71
C ALA A 259 -28.93 -19.56 28.10
N SER A 260 -29.15 -18.25 28.17
CA SER A 260 -29.11 -17.52 29.44
C SER A 260 -30.08 -16.35 29.41
N ALA A 261 -30.70 -16.08 30.57
CA ALA A 261 -31.56 -14.91 30.72
C ALA A 261 -30.79 -13.60 30.42
N GLN A 262 -31.51 -12.64 29.86
CA GLN A 262 -31.05 -11.30 29.55
C GLN A 262 -32.16 -10.31 29.85
N THR A 263 -31.86 -9.34 30.72
CA THR A 263 -32.77 -8.23 31.04
C THR A 263 -32.87 -7.26 29.86
N ALA A 264 -34.05 -6.69 29.65
CA ALA A 264 -34.27 -5.64 28.65
C ALA A 264 -33.22 -4.52 28.76
N GLY A 265 -32.62 -4.14 27.63
CA GLY A 265 -31.61 -3.08 27.53
C GLY A 265 -30.19 -3.49 27.94
N ALA A 266 -30.02 -4.58 28.69
CA ALA A 266 -28.70 -5.04 29.11
C ALA A 266 -27.89 -5.57 27.93
N VAL A 267 -26.63 -5.17 27.82
CA VAL A 267 -25.69 -5.71 26.81
C VAL A 267 -25.13 -7.04 27.32
N ALA A 268 -25.26 -8.10 26.53
CA ALA A 268 -24.68 -9.41 26.83
C ALA A 268 -23.76 -9.86 25.70
N ARG A 269 -22.60 -10.44 26.07
CA ARG A 269 -21.77 -11.20 25.13
C ARG A 269 -22.16 -12.67 25.21
N ARG A 270 -22.56 -13.24 24.08
CA ARG A 270 -22.83 -14.68 23.96
C ARG A 270 -21.76 -15.35 23.14
N SER A 271 -21.47 -16.61 23.43
CA SER A 271 -20.44 -17.37 22.73
C SER A 271 -20.80 -18.83 22.54
N VAL A 272 -20.21 -19.46 21.53
CA VAL A 272 -20.37 -20.87 21.21
C VAL A 272 -19.08 -21.39 20.58
N ALA A 273 -18.73 -22.65 20.87
CA ALA A 273 -17.69 -23.37 20.16
C ALA A 273 -18.34 -24.47 19.32
N GLY A 274 -17.92 -24.60 18.06
CA GLY A 274 -18.44 -25.58 17.11
C GLY A 274 -17.36 -26.17 16.22
N VAL A 275 -17.62 -27.35 15.68
CA VAL A 275 -16.73 -28.03 14.74
C VAL A 275 -17.30 -27.85 13.33
N ALA A 276 -16.49 -27.38 12.39
CA ALA A 276 -16.95 -27.16 11.01
C ALA A 276 -17.34 -28.49 10.34
N PRO A 277 -18.59 -28.64 9.85
CA PRO A 277 -19.01 -29.81 9.09
C PRO A 277 -18.19 -30.01 7.81
N THR A 278 -18.15 -31.25 7.32
CA THR A 278 -17.61 -31.53 5.98
C THR A 278 -18.39 -30.73 4.93
N ASN A 279 -17.67 -30.03 4.04
CA ASN A 279 -18.21 -29.14 2.99
C ASN A 279 -18.70 -27.76 3.44
N ALA A 280 -18.40 -27.30 4.67
CA ALA A 280 -18.68 -25.92 5.07
C ALA A 280 -17.91 -24.91 4.20
N ALA A 281 -18.64 -24.05 3.49
CA ALA A 281 -18.10 -23.01 2.61
C ALA A 281 -18.42 -21.59 3.10
N THR A 282 -19.50 -21.41 3.87
CA THR A 282 -19.81 -20.16 4.58
C THR A 282 -20.34 -20.48 5.97
N ALA A 283 -20.20 -19.54 6.90
CA ALA A 283 -20.80 -19.64 8.23
C ALA A 283 -21.47 -18.31 8.60
N THR A 284 -22.43 -18.35 9.52
CA THR A 284 -22.98 -17.15 10.14
C THR A 284 -22.86 -17.25 11.65
N VAL A 285 -22.41 -16.17 12.28
CA VAL A 285 -22.42 -16.01 13.74
C VAL A 285 -23.68 -15.27 14.13
N GLN A 286 -24.51 -15.89 14.96
CA GLN A 286 -25.84 -15.39 15.27
C GLN A 286 -25.98 -15.05 16.75
N PHE A 287 -26.64 -13.93 17.03
CA PHE A 287 -27.23 -13.62 18.33
C PHE A 287 -28.71 -13.97 18.26
N VAL A 288 -29.15 -14.94 19.07
CA VAL A 288 -30.48 -15.56 18.96
C VAL A 288 -31.22 -15.39 20.27
N THR A 289 -32.51 -15.04 20.20
CA THR A 289 -33.45 -15.14 21.33
C THR A 289 -34.17 -16.47 21.26
N ASP A 290 -34.40 -17.15 22.38
CA ASP A 290 -35.23 -18.36 22.37
C ASP A 290 -36.74 -18.03 22.26
N SER A 291 -37.56 -19.07 22.14
CA SER A 291 -39.02 -18.96 22.04
C SER A 291 -39.74 -18.97 23.39
N SER A 292 -39.02 -19.06 24.52
CA SER A 292 -39.62 -19.12 25.86
C SER A 292 -40.19 -17.77 26.30
N ALA A 293 -39.64 -16.68 25.76
CA ALA A 293 -40.11 -15.31 25.94
C ALA A 293 -40.23 -14.63 24.56
N PRO A 294 -41.31 -14.93 23.81
CA PRO A 294 -41.44 -14.49 22.42
C PRO A 294 -41.56 -12.95 22.34
N PRO A 295 -40.86 -12.30 21.39
CA PRO A 295 -40.99 -10.87 21.17
C PRO A 295 -42.37 -10.51 20.63
N LYS A 296 -42.80 -9.27 20.87
CA LYS A 296 -44.00 -8.66 20.28
C LYS A 296 -43.62 -7.83 19.05
N VAL A 297 -44.61 -7.52 18.21
CA VAL A 297 -44.41 -6.55 17.12
C VAL A 297 -43.92 -5.22 17.69
N GLY A 298 -42.82 -4.70 17.14
CA GLY A 298 -42.14 -3.49 17.62
C GLY A 298 -40.97 -3.76 18.57
N ASP A 299 -40.84 -4.96 19.14
CA ASP A 299 -39.65 -5.34 19.90
C ASP A 299 -38.41 -5.39 19.00
N THR A 300 -37.25 -5.08 19.57
CA THR A 300 -36.00 -5.01 18.82
C THR A 300 -34.89 -5.78 19.50
N ALA A 301 -34.15 -6.55 18.72
CA ALA A 301 -32.85 -7.06 19.10
C ALA A 301 -31.79 -6.24 18.36
N SER A 302 -30.61 -6.10 18.92
CA SER A 302 -29.47 -5.51 18.22
C SER A 302 -28.21 -6.30 18.53
N ALA A 303 -27.36 -6.49 17.53
CA ALA A 303 -26.12 -7.24 17.68
C ALA A 303 -24.94 -6.50 17.03
N SER A 304 -23.75 -6.73 17.57
CA SER A 304 -22.52 -6.06 17.17
C SER A 304 -21.31 -6.90 17.61
N ALA A 305 -20.12 -6.46 17.24
CA ALA A 305 -18.87 -7.03 17.72
C ALA A 305 -18.80 -8.56 17.57
N ALA A 306 -19.16 -9.04 16.37
CA ALA A 306 -19.08 -10.46 16.06
C ALA A 306 -17.60 -10.87 15.92
N LEU A 307 -17.22 -11.93 16.63
CA LEU A 307 -15.90 -12.54 16.61
C LEU A 307 -16.06 -13.99 16.16
N PHE A 308 -15.30 -14.39 15.14
CA PHE A 308 -15.24 -15.78 14.72
C PHE A 308 -13.80 -16.21 14.45
N GLU A 309 -13.29 -17.13 15.25
CA GLU A 309 -11.88 -17.53 15.20
C GLU A 309 -11.75 -19.06 15.16
N ARG A 310 -10.72 -19.56 14.45
CA ARG A 310 -10.34 -20.99 14.47
C ARG A 310 -9.55 -21.31 15.75
N THR A 311 -10.27 -21.41 16.87
CA THR A 311 -9.75 -21.64 18.22
C THR A 311 -10.79 -22.41 19.04
N THR A 312 -10.35 -23.08 20.11
CA THR A 312 -11.22 -23.77 21.09
C THR A 312 -11.62 -22.89 22.27
N SER A 313 -11.03 -21.70 22.40
CA SER A 313 -11.24 -20.81 23.54
C SER A 313 -11.75 -19.46 23.10
N LEU A 314 -12.73 -18.92 23.84
CA LEU A 314 -13.21 -17.55 23.67
C LEU A 314 -12.11 -16.56 24.04
N ARG A 315 -11.80 -15.63 23.14
CA ARG A 315 -10.80 -14.57 23.34
C ARG A 315 -11.45 -13.20 23.38
N THR A 316 -10.67 -12.16 23.69
CA THR A 316 -11.13 -10.77 23.60
C THR A 316 -11.47 -10.41 22.15
N TYR A 317 -12.57 -9.68 21.97
CA TYR A 317 -13.01 -9.16 20.67
C TYR A 317 -11.96 -8.23 20.06
N PHE A 318 -11.82 -8.27 18.74
CA PHE A 318 -11.09 -7.30 17.95
C PHE A 318 -11.74 -7.15 16.57
N ASP A 319 -11.65 -5.95 16.02
CA ASP A 319 -12.17 -5.55 14.71
C ASP A 319 -11.17 -4.69 13.93
N GLY A 320 -9.89 -4.77 14.26
CA GLY A 320 -8.86 -3.99 13.57
C GLY A 320 -8.92 -2.47 13.79
N SER A 321 -9.95 -1.92 14.46
CA SER A 321 -10.01 -0.51 14.88
C SER A 321 -10.00 -0.34 16.39
N THR A 322 -10.38 -1.38 17.14
CA THR A 322 -10.16 -1.43 18.59
C THR A 322 -8.68 -1.53 18.90
N VAL A 323 -8.18 -0.54 19.66
CA VAL A 323 -6.79 -0.49 20.13
C VAL A 323 -6.53 -1.73 20.99
N ASP A 324 -5.53 -2.54 20.63
CA ASP A 324 -5.19 -3.69 21.47
C ASP A 324 -4.63 -3.21 22.80
N THR A 325 -5.17 -3.75 23.89
CA THR A 325 -4.66 -3.53 25.25
C THR A 325 -3.40 -4.33 25.54
N ASN A 326 -3.05 -5.32 24.69
CA ASN A 326 -1.83 -6.12 24.82
C ASN A 326 -0.71 -5.73 23.84
N GLY A 327 -0.86 -4.64 23.08
CA GLY A 327 0.16 -4.13 22.17
C GLY A 327 0.30 -4.88 20.84
N TRP A 328 -0.70 -5.67 20.42
CA TRP A 328 -0.69 -6.40 19.16
C TRP A 328 -1.21 -5.49 18.05
N ALA A 329 -0.55 -5.54 16.89
CA ALA A 329 -1.02 -4.88 15.68
C ALA A 329 -2.08 -5.76 15.01
N PHE A 330 -3.27 -5.23 14.79
CA PHE A 330 -4.30 -5.87 13.97
C PHE A 330 -4.20 -5.36 12.53
N ALA A 331 -4.32 -6.27 11.57
CA ALA A 331 -4.43 -5.94 10.15
C ALA A 331 -5.69 -6.60 9.59
N TRP A 332 -6.29 -5.98 8.58
CA TRP A 332 -7.45 -6.50 7.86
C TRP A 332 -6.99 -7.31 6.64
N ASP A 333 -7.44 -8.55 6.54
CA ASP A 333 -7.24 -9.43 5.36
C ASP A 333 -8.53 -9.56 4.51
N GLY A 334 -9.57 -8.81 4.87
CA GLY A 334 -10.77 -8.65 4.06
C GLY A 334 -10.66 -7.39 3.18
N PRO A 335 -11.50 -7.26 2.14
CA PRO A 335 -11.63 -6.01 1.38
C PRO A 335 -12.24 -4.93 2.29
N ALA A 336 -11.41 -4.35 3.18
CA ALA A 336 -11.65 -3.00 3.66
C ALA A 336 -11.56 -2.10 2.43
N SER A 337 -12.65 -1.40 2.15
CA SER A 337 -12.86 -0.59 0.97
C SER A 337 -11.73 0.41 0.71
N VAL A 338 -10.79 0.02 -0.14
CA VAL A 338 -10.49 0.81 -1.34
C VAL A 338 -10.45 -0.21 -2.46
N ALA A 339 -11.43 -0.16 -3.37
CA ALA A 339 -11.32 -0.91 -4.62
C ALA A 339 -9.95 -0.57 -5.20
N MET A 340 -9.09 -1.57 -5.46
CA MET A 340 -7.94 -1.32 -6.32
C MET A 340 -8.52 -0.78 -7.62
N ALA A 341 -8.22 0.49 -7.92
CA ALA A 341 -8.65 1.09 -9.16
C ALA A 341 -8.16 0.21 -10.31
N THR A 342 -8.97 0.11 -11.37
CA THR A 342 -8.63 -0.67 -12.57
C THR A 342 -7.17 -0.40 -12.94
N PRO A 343 -6.31 -1.43 -13.01
CA PRO A 343 -4.90 -1.24 -13.30
C PRO A 343 -4.68 -0.31 -14.49
N VAL A 344 -3.69 0.57 -14.42
CA VAL A 344 -3.40 1.51 -15.52
C VAL A 344 -2.32 0.92 -16.39
N GLU A 345 -2.54 0.97 -17.70
CA GLU A 345 -1.54 0.59 -18.68
C GLU A 345 -0.34 1.56 -18.59
N SER A 346 0.77 1.04 -18.09
CA SER A 346 2.02 1.78 -17.87
C SER A 346 3.00 1.65 -19.03
N ARG A 347 2.94 0.52 -19.76
CA ARG A 347 3.76 0.26 -20.94
C ARG A 347 2.97 -0.60 -21.92
N ARG A 348 3.21 -0.40 -23.22
CA ARG A 348 2.67 -1.25 -24.28
C ARG A 348 3.78 -1.66 -25.24
N ASN A 349 3.97 -2.96 -25.41
CA ASN A 349 4.77 -3.52 -26.49
C ASN A 349 3.82 -3.70 -27.68
N LEU A 350 3.99 -2.87 -28.69
CA LEU A 350 3.15 -2.82 -29.90
C LEU A 350 3.38 -4.03 -30.82
N ALA A 351 4.41 -4.83 -30.57
CA ALA A 351 4.69 -6.01 -31.35
C ALA A 351 3.86 -7.22 -30.90
N SER A 352 3.42 -8.00 -31.88
CA SER A 352 2.88 -9.35 -31.77
C SER A 352 3.98 -10.38 -32.08
N TYR A 353 3.80 -11.64 -31.68
CA TYR A 353 4.76 -12.72 -31.98
C TYR A 353 6.19 -12.41 -31.50
N THR A 354 6.30 -11.70 -30.37
CA THR A 354 7.52 -11.04 -29.92
C THR A 354 8.65 -12.00 -29.57
N ASN A 355 8.33 -13.22 -29.12
CA ASN A 355 9.30 -14.29 -28.83
C ASN A 355 9.59 -15.22 -30.01
N GLY A 356 9.11 -14.92 -31.21
CA GLY A 356 9.27 -15.82 -32.35
C GLY A 356 8.54 -17.17 -32.19
N LEU A 357 7.43 -17.17 -31.45
CA LEU A 357 6.53 -18.35 -31.30
C LEU A 357 5.86 -18.73 -32.64
N GLY A 358 5.87 -17.80 -33.59
CA GLY A 358 5.31 -17.93 -34.92
C GLY A 358 5.89 -16.85 -35.82
N PHE A 359 5.75 -17.03 -37.13
CA PHE A 359 5.85 -15.91 -38.06
C PHE A 359 4.47 -15.25 -38.18
N MET A 360 4.44 -13.92 -38.28
CA MET A 360 3.20 -13.18 -38.47
C MET A 360 2.52 -13.59 -39.78
N PRO A 361 1.25 -14.03 -39.76
CA PRO A 361 0.49 -14.33 -40.96
C PRO A 361 -0.04 -13.03 -41.56
N ASP A 362 0.68 -12.39 -42.48
CA ASP A 362 0.25 -11.32 -43.41
C ASP A 362 -0.79 -10.24 -42.99
N VAL A 363 -0.97 -9.97 -41.70
CA VAL A 363 -1.92 -8.98 -41.15
C VAL A 363 -1.26 -7.68 -40.70
N THR A 364 -2.06 -6.64 -40.45
CA THR A 364 -1.67 -5.35 -39.85
C THR A 364 -0.96 -5.53 -38.51
N GLY A 365 0.11 -4.75 -38.26
CA GLY A 365 0.89 -4.77 -37.02
C GLY A 365 2.36 -5.12 -37.24
N ALA A 366 3.06 -5.39 -36.14
CA ALA A 366 4.49 -5.70 -36.15
C ALA A 366 4.81 -7.03 -35.45
N GLY A 367 5.77 -7.79 -35.98
CA GLY A 367 6.16 -9.14 -35.54
C GLY A 367 7.04 -9.82 -36.58
N PHE A 368 7.78 -10.87 -36.21
CA PHE A 368 8.73 -11.49 -37.13
C PHE A 368 8.08 -12.10 -38.37
N ARG A 369 8.63 -11.84 -39.55
CA ARG A 369 8.19 -12.40 -40.85
C ARG A 369 9.31 -13.13 -41.57
N ASN A 370 8.92 -14.05 -42.43
CA ASN A 370 9.80 -14.90 -43.25
C ASN A 370 9.90 -14.43 -44.72
N SER A 371 9.60 -13.15 -44.99
CA SER A 371 9.49 -12.61 -46.36
C SER A 371 10.71 -11.83 -46.86
N ARG A 372 11.65 -11.41 -45.99
CA ARG A 372 12.78 -10.54 -46.38
C ARG A 372 13.90 -11.34 -47.07
N ALA A 373 14.15 -11.11 -48.36
CA ALA A 373 15.16 -11.83 -49.15
C ALA A 373 15.03 -13.38 -49.08
N PRO A 374 13.93 -13.97 -49.59
CA PRO A 374 13.65 -15.40 -49.45
C PRO A 374 14.48 -16.28 -50.40
N ALA A 375 14.93 -15.73 -51.53
CA ALA A 375 15.83 -16.44 -52.44
C ALA A 375 17.18 -16.65 -51.70
N ASN A 376 17.56 -17.91 -51.50
CA ASN A 376 18.80 -18.36 -50.82
C ASN A 376 18.78 -18.49 -49.30
N VAL A 377 17.61 -18.49 -48.65
CA VAL A 377 17.52 -18.74 -47.19
C VAL A 377 16.45 -19.79 -46.86
N THR A 378 16.53 -20.37 -45.67
CA THR A 378 15.40 -21.03 -45.00
C THR A 378 15.04 -20.26 -43.74
N TYR A 379 13.75 -20.25 -43.42
CA TYR A 379 13.22 -19.73 -42.17
C TYR A 379 12.72 -20.88 -41.31
N SER A 380 12.99 -20.81 -40.02
CA SER A 380 12.53 -21.80 -39.04
C SER A 380 12.26 -21.15 -37.70
N ILE A 381 11.51 -21.83 -36.85
CA ILE A 381 11.34 -21.48 -35.44
C ILE A 381 12.16 -22.48 -34.64
N VAL A 382 12.94 -22.00 -33.67
CA VAL A 382 13.63 -22.87 -32.71
C VAL A 382 12.87 -22.82 -31.39
N PRO A 383 12.07 -23.86 -31.06
CA PRO A 383 11.36 -23.92 -29.79
C PRO A 383 12.33 -24.27 -28.65
N THR A 384 12.02 -23.79 -27.45
CA THR A 384 12.73 -24.14 -26.20
C THR A 384 14.27 -24.05 -26.29
N PRO A 385 14.82 -22.91 -26.74
CA PRO A 385 16.26 -22.77 -26.95
C PRO A 385 17.04 -22.71 -25.64
N THR A 386 17.96 -23.65 -25.44
CA THR A 386 18.87 -23.63 -24.28
C THR A 386 19.86 -22.48 -24.34
N ASP A 387 20.26 -22.07 -25.55
CA ASP A 387 21.22 -20.99 -25.78
C ASP A 387 20.61 -19.58 -25.66
N ALA A 388 19.31 -19.47 -25.35
CA ALA A 388 18.63 -18.21 -25.03
C ALA A 388 18.07 -18.17 -23.59
N ALA A 389 18.47 -19.14 -22.75
CA ALA A 389 18.01 -19.23 -21.36
C ALA A 389 18.30 -17.95 -20.55
N ALA A 390 19.44 -17.29 -20.78
CA ALA A 390 19.80 -16.03 -20.13
C ALA A 390 18.87 -14.86 -20.46
N LEU A 391 18.10 -14.96 -21.55
CA LEU A 391 17.09 -13.97 -21.92
C LEU A 391 15.69 -14.35 -21.40
N SER A 392 15.51 -15.56 -20.86
CA SER A 392 14.20 -16.15 -20.61
C SER A 392 13.33 -16.27 -21.87
N ALA A 393 13.95 -16.40 -23.06
CA ALA A 393 13.21 -16.52 -24.32
C ALA A 393 12.62 -17.93 -24.49
N ARG A 394 11.32 -18.01 -24.77
CA ARG A 394 10.62 -19.30 -25.02
C ARG A 394 10.96 -19.93 -26.38
N SER A 395 11.29 -19.08 -27.36
CA SER A 395 11.64 -19.46 -28.73
C SER A 395 12.45 -18.34 -29.40
N TYR A 396 12.89 -18.58 -30.63
CA TYR A 396 13.35 -17.53 -31.53
C TYR A 396 13.09 -17.93 -33.00
N VAL A 397 13.04 -16.93 -33.88
CA VAL A 397 13.06 -17.16 -35.33
C VAL A 397 14.49 -17.27 -35.82
N ARG A 398 14.73 -18.19 -36.75
CA ARG A 398 16.04 -18.45 -37.35
C ARG A 398 15.98 -18.32 -38.85
N LYS A 399 16.93 -17.57 -39.40
CA LYS A 399 17.24 -17.48 -40.82
C LYS A 399 18.55 -18.21 -41.08
N THR A 400 18.55 -19.18 -42.00
CA THR A 400 19.74 -19.94 -42.39
C THR A 400 20.03 -19.72 -43.87
N TRP A 401 21.27 -19.38 -44.20
CA TRP A 401 21.67 -19.16 -45.58
C TRP A 401 21.94 -20.47 -46.31
N LYS A 402 21.48 -20.59 -47.56
CA LYS A 402 21.68 -21.75 -48.45
C LYS A 402 22.88 -21.56 -49.39
N ALA A 403 23.27 -20.33 -49.64
CA ALA A 403 24.36 -19.95 -50.54
C ALA A 403 25.11 -18.75 -49.99
N VAL A 404 26.33 -18.53 -50.49
CA VAL A 404 27.10 -17.34 -50.13
C VAL A 404 26.35 -16.11 -50.60
N THR A 405 26.14 -15.15 -49.70
CA THR A 405 25.55 -13.85 -50.03
C THR A 405 26.45 -12.74 -49.55
N THR A 406 26.71 -11.80 -50.47
CA THR A 406 27.44 -10.58 -50.20
C THR A 406 26.47 -9.51 -49.71
N GLY A 407 26.76 -8.88 -48.58
CA GLY A 407 26.14 -7.62 -48.20
C GLY A 407 25.15 -7.63 -47.02
N ALA A 408 24.86 -6.42 -46.56
CA ALA A 408 23.83 -6.05 -45.59
C ALA A 408 22.41 -6.21 -46.19
N GLY A 409 21.36 -5.95 -45.42
CA GLY A 409 19.99 -5.93 -45.97
C GLY A 409 19.21 -7.24 -45.85
N ASN A 410 19.77 -8.26 -45.19
CA ASN A 410 19.27 -9.63 -45.24
C ASN A 410 18.71 -10.13 -43.89
N GLY A 411 18.22 -9.28 -43.00
CA GLY A 411 17.63 -9.71 -41.72
C GLY A 411 16.16 -10.16 -41.82
N PHE A 412 15.36 -9.79 -40.82
CA PHE A 412 13.93 -10.09 -40.70
C PHE A 412 13.08 -8.85 -40.96
N ALA A 413 12.04 -9.00 -41.78
CA ALA A 413 10.97 -8.02 -41.83
C ALA A 413 10.12 -8.12 -40.56
N LEU A 414 9.76 -6.99 -39.98
CA LEU A 414 8.87 -6.92 -38.82
C LEU A 414 7.47 -6.44 -39.18
N THR A 415 7.31 -5.81 -40.34
CA THR A 415 6.04 -5.38 -40.92
C THR A 415 5.90 -5.94 -42.34
N GLN A 416 4.71 -5.87 -42.94
CA GLN A 416 4.55 -6.33 -44.32
C GLN A 416 5.35 -5.46 -45.29
N ALA A 417 5.28 -4.14 -45.09
CA ALA A 417 6.08 -3.19 -45.85
C ALA A 417 7.58 -3.37 -45.54
N ASP A 418 8.39 -3.50 -46.58
CA ASP A 418 9.84 -3.44 -46.52
C ASP A 418 10.31 -1.98 -46.72
N PRO A 419 11.07 -1.38 -45.78
CA PRO A 419 11.55 0.00 -45.90
C PRO A 419 12.44 0.26 -47.12
N ASP A 420 12.98 -0.79 -47.75
CA ASP A 420 13.90 -0.71 -48.89
C ASP A 420 13.23 -1.00 -50.24
N SER A 421 12.18 -1.82 -50.26
CA SER A 421 11.64 -2.35 -51.52
C SER A 421 10.12 -2.31 -51.67
N ALA A 422 9.35 -1.97 -50.62
CA ALA A 422 7.90 -1.91 -50.75
C ALA A 422 7.45 -0.69 -51.57
N SER A 423 6.46 -0.92 -52.44
CA SER A 423 5.67 0.15 -53.05
C SER A 423 4.71 0.67 -51.98
N PRO A 424 4.86 1.92 -51.52
CA PRO A 424 4.02 2.43 -50.45
C PRO A 424 2.57 2.54 -50.93
N GLY A 425 1.64 1.94 -50.16
CA GLY A 425 0.20 2.04 -50.42
C GLY A 425 -0.56 0.72 -50.57
N THR A 426 0.12 -0.41 -50.80
CA THR A 426 -0.52 -1.76 -50.78
C THR A 426 -0.25 -2.54 -49.49
N ASP A 427 0.83 -2.21 -48.80
CA ASP A 427 1.33 -2.99 -47.67
C ASP A 427 0.86 -2.41 -46.33
N THR A 428 0.59 -3.31 -45.38
CA THR A 428 0.25 -2.93 -44.01
C THR A 428 1.52 -2.69 -43.17
N GLY A 429 1.53 -1.61 -42.40
CA GLY A 429 2.61 -1.25 -41.49
C GLY A 429 2.22 -1.42 -40.03
N LEU A 430 3.10 -0.95 -39.14
CA LEU A 430 2.72 -0.63 -37.77
C LEU A 430 2.02 0.73 -37.76
N PRO A 431 0.78 0.86 -37.27
CA PRO A 431 0.16 2.18 -37.05
C PRO A 431 1.02 3.04 -36.13
N VAL A 432 1.24 4.30 -36.51
CA VAL A 432 2.00 5.28 -35.72
C VAL A 432 1.32 6.64 -35.76
N ASP A 433 1.53 7.43 -34.72
CA ASP A 433 1.08 8.81 -34.64
C ASP A 433 2.21 9.76 -35.03
N ALA A 434 1.91 10.72 -35.90
CA ALA A 434 2.85 11.75 -36.30
C ALA A 434 3.34 12.57 -35.08
N GLY A 435 4.66 12.78 -34.98
CA GLY A 435 5.29 13.45 -33.84
C GLY A 435 5.55 12.54 -32.64
N GLN A 436 5.00 11.33 -32.60
CA GLN A 436 5.25 10.37 -31.54
C GLN A 436 6.65 9.75 -31.68
N THR A 437 7.36 9.63 -30.57
CA THR A 437 8.68 8.96 -30.52
C THR A 437 8.50 7.48 -30.18
N TYR A 438 9.20 6.62 -30.90
CA TYR A 438 9.19 5.18 -30.73
C TYR A 438 10.61 4.66 -30.49
N THR A 439 10.74 3.67 -29.62
CA THR A 439 11.97 2.89 -29.45
C THR A 439 11.71 1.43 -29.84
N ILE A 440 12.52 0.95 -30.78
CA ILE A 440 12.42 -0.39 -31.37
C ILE A 440 13.70 -1.16 -31.04
N SER A 441 13.58 -2.40 -30.59
CA SER A 441 14.73 -3.28 -30.34
C SER A 441 14.36 -4.75 -30.50
N SER A 442 15.36 -5.58 -30.74
CA SER A 442 15.22 -7.04 -30.75
C SER A 442 16.54 -7.67 -30.31
N TYR A 443 16.49 -8.80 -29.62
CA TYR A 443 17.70 -9.59 -29.38
C TYR A 443 18.00 -10.42 -30.62
N VAL A 444 19.23 -10.33 -31.10
CA VAL A 444 19.73 -11.04 -32.28
C VAL A 444 21.02 -11.78 -31.98
N LYS A 445 21.28 -12.85 -32.73
CA LYS A 445 22.48 -13.66 -32.62
C LYS A 445 22.89 -14.16 -34.01
N ALA A 446 24.18 -14.15 -34.29
CA ALA A 446 24.73 -14.69 -35.54
C ALA A 446 25.61 -15.91 -35.25
N SER A 447 25.62 -16.92 -36.13
CA SER A 447 26.48 -18.10 -35.95
C SER A 447 27.97 -17.86 -36.22
N ALA A 448 28.31 -16.72 -36.84
CA ALA A 448 29.66 -16.41 -37.32
C ALA A 448 30.13 -15.02 -36.85
N THR A 449 31.45 -14.81 -36.84
CA THR A 449 32.08 -13.53 -36.49
C THR A 449 32.05 -12.54 -37.66
N GLY A 450 32.35 -11.26 -37.38
CA GLY A 450 32.39 -10.22 -38.42
C GLY A 450 31.01 -9.96 -39.02
N LYS A 451 29.95 -10.19 -38.23
CA LYS A 451 28.57 -9.86 -38.57
C LYS A 451 28.16 -8.62 -37.81
N ALA A 452 27.16 -7.93 -38.32
CA ALA A 452 26.58 -6.78 -37.64
C ALA A 452 25.06 -6.82 -37.77
N ALA A 453 24.35 -6.16 -36.86
CA ALA A 453 22.91 -5.96 -36.95
C ALA A 453 22.54 -4.51 -36.65
N LEU A 454 21.39 -4.09 -37.16
CA LEU A 454 20.78 -2.79 -36.87
C LEU A 454 19.25 -2.89 -36.92
N VAL A 455 18.58 -1.88 -36.40
CA VAL A 455 17.14 -1.68 -36.63
C VAL A 455 16.99 -0.60 -37.69
N ARG A 456 16.06 -0.77 -38.63
CA ARG A 456 15.77 0.21 -39.68
C ARG A 456 14.28 0.43 -39.82
N VAL A 457 13.91 1.69 -40.02
CA VAL A 457 12.51 2.15 -40.11
C VAL A 457 12.35 3.08 -41.30
N ARG A 458 11.19 3.02 -41.96
CA ARG A 458 10.74 4.06 -42.89
C ARG A 458 9.25 4.31 -42.69
N PHE A 459 8.84 5.57 -42.67
CA PHE A 459 7.46 5.96 -42.42
C PHE A 459 6.69 6.18 -43.72
N PHE A 460 5.38 5.95 -43.71
CA PHE A 460 4.53 6.15 -44.86
C PHE A 460 3.10 6.51 -44.47
N THR A 461 2.33 6.93 -45.48
CA THR A 461 0.89 7.13 -45.41
C THR A 461 0.26 6.23 -46.47
N PRO A 462 -0.65 5.30 -46.11
CA PRO A 462 -1.34 4.47 -47.09
C PRO A 462 -1.97 5.34 -48.20
N GLY A 463 -1.67 5.01 -49.46
CA GLY A 463 -2.13 5.75 -50.64
C GLY A 463 -1.35 7.02 -51.01
N SER A 464 -0.56 7.61 -50.11
CA SER A 464 0.21 8.84 -50.39
C SER A 464 1.72 8.65 -50.54
N GLY A 465 2.23 7.46 -50.20
CA GLY A 465 3.63 7.13 -50.41
C GLY A 465 4.49 7.16 -49.14
N TRP A 466 5.81 7.06 -49.32
CA TRP A 466 6.79 7.16 -48.24
C TRP A 466 6.87 8.60 -47.71
N VAL A 467 6.90 8.73 -46.38
CA VAL A 467 7.15 9.99 -45.67
C VAL A 467 8.61 9.99 -45.22
N GLY A 468 9.46 10.67 -45.98
CA GLY A 468 10.89 10.77 -45.72
C GLY A 468 11.74 9.57 -46.17
N ALA A 469 13.01 9.62 -45.79
CA ALA A 469 13.99 8.57 -46.08
C ALA A 469 13.97 7.46 -45.02
N ALA A 470 14.46 6.28 -45.38
CA ALA A 470 14.69 5.23 -44.38
C ALA A 470 15.76 5.69 -43.38
N THR A 471 15.54 5.40 -42.10
CA THR A 471 16.46 5.72 -41.01
C THR A 471 16.94 4.43 -40.36
N SER A 472 18.24 4.34 -40.10
CA SER A 472 18.88 3.18 -39.47
C SER A 472 19.46 3.55 -38.11
N GLY A 473 19.33 2.63 -37.15
CA GLY A 473 20.08 2.68 -35.91
C GLY A 473 21.57 2.41 -36.12
N ALA A 474 22.36 2.62 -35.07
CA ALA A 474 23.78 2.29 -35.10
C ALA A 474 23.98 0.80 -35.40
N SER A 475 24.94 0.49 -36.27
CA SER A 475 25.29 -0.90 -36.55
C SER A 475 26.05 -1.50 -35.38
N LEU A 476 25.51 -2.58 -34.82
CA LEU A 476 26.06 -3.29 -33.68
C LEU A 476 26.82 -4.52 -34.18
N SER A 477 28.12 -4.60 -33.92
CA SER A 477 28.93 -5.79 -34.22
C SER A 477 28.47 -6.97 -33.37
N LEU A 478 28.36 -8.14 -34.00
CA LEU A 478 27.93 -9.38 -33.35
C LEU A 478 29.12 -10.31 -33.15
N SER A 479 29.23 -10.83 -31.93
CA SER A 479 30.09 -11.98 -31.67
C SER A 479 29.37 -13.27 -32.07
N ALA A 480 30.12 -14.25 -32.57
CA ALA A 480 29.54 -15.54 -32.95
C ALA A 480 28.86 -16.18 -31.73
N ASN A 481 27.61 -16.64 -31.94
CA ASN A 481 26.77 -17.31 -30.96
C ASN A 481 26.46 -16.52 -29.68
N ALA A 482 26.66 -15.20 -29.69
CA ALA A 482 26.30 -14.33 -28.59
C ALA A 482 25.06 -13.48 -28.95
N TRP A 483 24.12 -13.38 -28.01
CA TRP A 483 22.98 -12.49 -28.14
C TRP A 483 23.42 -11.03 -27.95
N ALA A 484 22.94 -10.16 -28.84
CA ALA A 484 23.13 -8.71 -28.76
C ALA A 484 21.79 -8.01 -29.06
N ARG A 485 21.62 -6.77 -28.63
CA ARG A 485 20.34 -6.04 -28.74
C ARG A 485 20.49 -4.73 -29.53
N PRO A 486 20.44 -4.77 -30.88
CA PRO A 486 20.34 -3.55 -31.67
C PRO A 486 19.06 -2.78 -31.32
N ARG A 487 19.12 -1.45 -31.43
CA ARG A 487 17.98 -0.56 -31.17
C ARG A 487 17.96 0.65 -32.11
N LEU A 488 16.80 1.25 -32.26
CA LEU A 488 16.59 2.56 -32.87
C LEU A 488 15.52 3.32 -32.09
N THR A 489 15.81 4.57 -31.73
CA THR A 489 14.85 5.53 -31.19
C THR A 489 14.61 6.61 -32.24
N ILE A 490 13.37 6.84 -32.62
CA ILE A 490 13.00 7.72 -33.74
C ILE A 490 11.63 8.35 -33.54
N THR A 491 11.48 9.61 -33.95
CA THR A 491 10.20 10.33 -33.96
C THR A 491 9.54 10.18 -35.33
N ALA A 492 8.27 9.78 -35.36
CA ALA A 492 7.50 9.69 -36.59
C ALA A 492 7.35 11.10 -37.21
N PRO A 493 7.70 11.31 -38.49
CA PRO A 493 7.60 12.61 -39.13
C PRO A 493 6.13 13.02 -39.32
N THR A 494 5.88 14.33 -39.45
CA THR A 494 4.54 14.87 -39.74
C THR A 494 3.94 14.20 -40.98
N GLY A 495 2.69 13.76 -40.88
CA GLY A 495 1.95 13.10 -41.96
C GLY A 495 2.13 11.58 -42.02
N ALA A 496 3.09 11.01 -41.30
CA ALA A 496 3.20 9.55 -41.16
C ALA A 496 2.01 8.98 -40.38
N THR A 497 1.42 7.90 -40.89
CA THR A 497 0.39 7.13 -40.18
C THR A 497 0.76 5.65 -40.02
N MET A 498 1.82 5.21 -40.70
CA MET A 498 2.35 3.85 -40.64
C MET A 498 3.88 3.84 -40.64
N ALA A 499 4.48 2.80 -40.07
CA ALA A 499 5.90 2.51 -40.11
C ALA A 499 6.19 1.13 -40.73
N ALA A 500 7.17 1.08 -41.62
CA ALA A 500 7.81 -0.13 -42.12
C ALA A 500 9.09 -0.40 -41.32
N ILE A 501 9.21 -1.58 -40.71
CA ILE A 501 10.24 -1.85 -39.71
C ILE A 501 10.94 -3.17 -40.01
N VAL A 502 12.27 -3.18 -39.89
CA VAL A 502 13.10 -4.38 -40.02
C VAL A 502 14.21 -4.43 -38.96
N VAL A 503 14.57 -5.65 -38.57
CA VAL A 503 15.80 -5.94 -37.83
C VAL A 503 16.75 -6.59 -38.82
N ASP A 504 17.79 -5.86 -39.18
CA ASP A 504 18.56 -6.12 -40.39
C ASP A 504 20.01 -6.53 -40.11
N THR A 505 20.63 -7.19 -41.08
CA THR A 505 22.08 -7.34 -41.09
C THR A 505 22.72 -6.00 -41.44
N GLY A 506 23.61 -5.52 -40.59
CA GLY A 506 24.18 -4.18 -40.66
C GLY A 506 25.29 -4.02 -41.70
N ALA A 507 25.61 -2.75 -42.01
CA ALA A 507 26.75 -2.42 -42.85
C ALA A 507 28.07 -2.96 -42.26
N GLY A 508 29.01 -3.34 -43.12
CA GLY A 508 30.28 -3.93 -42.70
C GLY A 508 30.21 -5.42 -42.33
N THR A 509 29.06 -6.08 -42.50
CA THR A 509 28.97 -7.54 -42.38
C THR A 509 29.84 -8.22 -43.45
N THR A 510 30.68 -9.15 -43.03
CA THR A 510 31.35 -10.10 -43.93
C THR A 510 30.30 -11.00 -44.61
N ASN A 511 30.67 -11.60 -45.75
CA ASN A 511 29.78 -12.48 -46.52
C ASN A 511 29.20 -13.59 -45.64
N TRP A 512 27.88 -13.79 -45.73
CA TRP A 512 27.18 -14.92 -45.13
C TRP A 512 27.49 -16.15 -45.96
N LYS A 513 27.97 -17.23 -45.34
CA LYS A 513 28.24 -18.51 -45.99
C LYS A 513 26.99 -19.40 -45.94
N ALA A 514 26.93 -20.39 -46.83
CA ALA A 514 25.94 -21.45 -46.71
C ALA A 514 26.07 -22.13 -45.33
N GLY A 515 24.95 -22.26 -44.62
CA GLY A 515 24.89 -22.80 -43.26
C GLY A 515 24.99 -21.76 -42.14
N ASP A 516 25.42 -20.52 -42.41
CA ASP A 516 25.39 -19.47 -41.39
C ASP A 516 23.94 -19.18 -40.96
N THR A 517 23.75 -18.77 -39.70
CA THR A 517 22.43 -18.44 -39.14
C THR A 517 22.38 -17.04 -38.54
N PHE A 518 21.20 -16.42 -38.62
CA PHE A 518 20.83 -15.18 -37.96
C PHE A 518 19.51 -15.42 -37.22
N ASP A 519 19.58 -15.34 -35.90
CA ASP A 519 18.48 -15.64 -34.99
C ASP A 519 17.96 -14.33 -34.40
N ALA A 520 16.65 -14.22 -34.19
CA ALA A 520 16.03 -13.06 -33.56
C ALA A 520 14.87 -13.45 -32.62
N THR A 521 14.77 -12.74 -31.50
CA THR A 521 13.72 -12.91 -30.51
C THR A 521 13.45 -11.60 -29.76
N GLN A 522 12.51 -11.65 -28.83
CA GLN A 522 12.17 -10.58 -27.91
C GLN A 522 12.04 -9.21 -28.57
N LEU A 523 11.20 -9.13 -29.62
CA LEU A 523 10.89 -7.89 -30.30
C LEU A 523 10.13 -6.95 -29.37
N LEU A 524 10.70 -5.78 -29.13
CA LEU A 524 10.10 -4.70 -28.35
C LEU A 524 9.92 -3.47 -29.23
N ILE A 525 8.67 -3.00 -29.31
CA ILE A 525 8.32 -1.74 -29.93
C ILE A 525 7.48 -0.96 -28.93
N GLU A 526 8.02 0.14 -28.42
CA GLU A 526 7.34 0.97 -27.42
C GLU A 526 7.32 2.43 -27.85
N GLU A 527 6.30 3.15 -27.42
CA GLU A 527 6.30 4.61 -27.41
C GLU A 527 7.26 5.12 -26.32
N GLY A 528 8.09 6.09 -26.67
CA GLY A 528 9.06 6.71 -25.79
C GLY A 528 10.48 6.73 -26.34
N SER A 529 11.32 7.54 -25.68
CA SER A 529 12.69 7.83 -26.11
C SER A 529 13.76 6.93 -25.46
N ALA A 530 13.38 6.09 -24.49
CA ALA A 530 14.29 5.25 -23.73
C ALA A 530 14.12 3.77 -24.09
N LEU A 531 15.24 3.06 -24.26
CA LEU A 531 15.22 1.60 -24.33
C LEU A 531 14.92 1.03 -22.94
N GLN A 532 13.85 0.27 -22.83
CA GLN A 532 13.49 -0.42 -21.59
C GLN A 532 13.79 -1.93 -21.64
N SER A 533 13.66 -2.59 -20.48
CA SER A 533 13.70 -4.05 -20.39
C SER A 533 12.58 -4.66 -21.23
N TYR A 534 12.87 -5.79 -21.88
CA TYR A 534 11.87 -6.51 -22.67
C TYR A 534 10.72 -7.02 -21.78
N PHE A 535 9.51 -7.03 -22.34
CA PHE A 535 8.33 -7.68 -21.76
C PHE A 535 7.36 -8.12 -22.87
N ASP A 536 6.53 -9.10 -22.56
CA ASP A 536 5.64 -9.75 -23.53
C ASP A 536 4.43 -10.41 -22.88
N GLY A 537 3.85 -9.87 -21.80
CA GLY A 537 2.73 -10.56 -21.12
C GLY A 537 3.16 -11.75 -20.25
N THR A 538 4.34 -12.34 -20.47
CA THR A 538 4.84 -13.49 -19.71
C THR A 538 6.14 -13.19 -18.97
N THR A 539 6.99 -12.35 -19.56
CA THR A 539 8.21 -11.83 -18.98
C THR A 539 7.91 -10.51 -18.30
N GLY A 540 8.28 -10.39 -17.03
CA GLY A 540 8.05 -9.20 -16.23
C GLY A 540 8.78 -7.98 -16.79
N SER A 541 8.11 -6.83 -16.86
CA SER A 541 8.70 -5.54 -17.23
C SER A 541 9.68 -5.00 -16.18
N GLY A 542 9.79 -5.67 -15.02
CA GLY A 542 10.30 -5.12 -13.77
C GLY A 542 9.25 -4.23 -13.08
N GLY A 543 9.46 -3.94 -11.79
CA GLY A 543 8.71 -2.91 -11.07
C GLY A 543 7.26 -3.26 -10.66
N GLY A 544 6.94 -4.53 -10.42
CA GLY A 544 5.66 -4.92 -9.79
C GLY A 544 4.40 -4.81 -10.67
N ALA A 545 4.53 -4.42 -11.94
CA ALA A 545 3.41 -4.43 -12.88
C ALA A 545 2.95 -5.87 -13.17
N SER A 546 1.64 -6.08 -13.35
CA SER A 546 1.12 -7.28 -13.99
C SER A 546 1.26 -7.13 -15.51
N GLN A 547 1.65 -8.21 -16.20
CA GLN A 547 1.73 -8.19 -17.66
C GLN A 547 0.59 -9.02 -18.21
N GLU A 548 -0.01 -8.54 -19.29
CA GLU A 548 -1.04 -9.27 -20.00
C GLU A 548 -0.96 -9.04 -21.50
N TRP A 549 -1.60 -9.93 -22.24
CA TRP A 549 -1.78 -9.81 -23.68
C TRP A 549 -3.09 -9.08 -23.96
N VAL A 550 -3.11 -8.23 -24.98
CA VAL A 550 -4.34 -7.52 -25.40
C VAL A 550 -5.30 -8.48 -26.13
N GLY A 551 -4.79 -9.60 -26.64
CA GLY A 551 -5.57 -10.68 -27.26
C GLY A 551 -4.96 -12.05 -26.95
N GLU A 552 -4.86 -12.91 -27.96
CA GLU A 552 -4.29 -14.26 -27.79
C GLU A 552 -2.83 -14.20 -27.32
N GLU A 553 -2.48 -15.04 -26.32
CA GLU A 553 -1.12 -15.15 -25.77
C GLU A 553 -0.11 -15.43 -26.88
N GLY A 554 0.99 -14.67 -26.88
CA GLY A 554 2.08 -14.84 -27.84
C GLY A 554 1.81 -14.27 -29.23
N LYS A 555 0.57 -13.87 -29.55
CA LYS A 555 0.16 -13.48 -30.91
C LYS A 555 -0.43 -12.07 -31.02
N SER A 556 -0.48 -11.34 -29.91
CA SER A 556 -1.03 -9.99 -29.82
C SER A 556 -0.03 -9.02 -29.16
N PRO A 557 -0.26 -7.70 -29.19
CA PRO A 557 0.48 -6.76 -28.34
C PRO A 557 0.35 -7.13 -26.87
N SER A 558 1.38 -6.84 -26.08
CA SER A 558 1.33 -7.00 -24.63
C SER A 558 1.34 -5.65 -23.93
N ARG A 559 0.68 -5.57 -22.78
CA ARG A 559 0.68 -4.38 -21.92
C ARG A 559 1.14 -4.72 -20.51
N ALA A 560 1.89 -3.81 -19.90
CA ALA A 560 2.25 -3.86 -18.50
C ALA A 560 1.31 -2.94 -17.74
N MET A 561 0.48 -3.53 -16.89
CA MET A 561 -0.50 -2.87 -16.06
C MET A 561 0.13 -2.63 -14.69
N SER A 562 0.27 -1.36 -14.31
CA SER A 562 0.72 -1.03 -12.96
C SER A 562 -0.51 -0.94 -12.06
N PRO A 563 -0.49 -1.60 -10.88
CA PRO A 563 -1.55 -1.39 -9.90
C PRO A 563 -1.56 0.10 -9.52
N LEU A 564 -2.72 0.75 -9.66
CA LEU A 564 -2.93 2.05 -9.06
C LEU A 564 -2.94 1.87 -7.54
N PRO A 565 -2.07 2.56 -6.79
CA PRO A 565 -2.11 2.50 -5.35
C PRO A 565 -3.48 2.97 -4.84
N ALA A 566 -4.01 2.25 -3.86
CA ALA A 566 -5.32 2.50 -3.27
C ALA A 566 -5.42 3.94 -2.77
N GLY A 567 -6.32 4.73 -3.36
CA GLY A 567 -6.53 6.13 -2.97
C GLY A 567 -5.73 7.16 -3.77
N ALA A 568 -5.06 6.80 -4.87
CA ALA A 568 -4.62 7.79 -5.87
C ALA A 568 -5.64 7.89 -7.02
N GLU A 569 -6.17 9.07 -7.32
CA GLU A 569 -6.88 9.34 -8.58
C GLU A 569 -6.01 10.22 -9.48
N SER A 570 -5.94 9.87 -10.76
CA SER A 570 -5.42 10.82 -11.75
C SER A 570 -6.41 11.99 -11.84
N SER A 571 -5.97 13.19 -11.50
CA SER A 571 -6.87 14.35 -11.34
C SER A 571 -7.37 14.95 -12.66
N LEU A 572 -7.15 14.30 -13.79
CA LEU A 572 -7.22 14.95 -15.09
C LEU A 572 -8.46 14.51 -15.87
N SER A 573 -9.32 15.50 -16.15
CA SER A 573 -10.31 15.46 -17.20
C SER A 573 -9.61 15.53 -18.56
N GLY A 574 -9.26 14.36 -19.12
CA GLY A 574 -8.77 14.23 -20.50
C GLY A 574 -7.34 13.69 -20.59
N ASN A 575 -7.17 12.62 -21.38
CA ASN A 575 -5.99 11.95 -21.98
C ASN A 575 -4.64 11.80 -21.22
N ASP A 576 -4.40 12.52 -20.14
CA ASP A 576 -3.20 12.42 -19.32
C ASP A 576 -3.31 11.22 -18.40
N ARG A 577 -2.86 10.06 -18.90
CA ARG A 577 -2.80 8.84 -18.08
C ARG A 577 -1.62 8.98 -17.13
N VAL A 578 -1.89 9.00 -15.83
CA VAL A 578 -0.86 8.83 -14.80
C VAL A 578 -0.78 7.36 -14.45
N ALA A 579 0.33 6.71 -14.80
CA ALA A 579 0.62 5.39 -14.27
C ALA A 579 1.36 5.57 -12.95
N THR A 580 0.64 5.48 -11.82
CA THR A 580 1.28 5.37 -10.51
C THR A 580 1.96 4.01 -10.43
N VAL A 581 3.22 3.93 -10.84
CA VAL A 581 3.95 2.66 -10.84
C VAL A 581 4.52 2.46 -9.44
N GLY A 582 3.93 1.54 -8.67
CA GLY A 582 4.54 0.98 -7.46
C GLY A 582 5.79 0.17 -7.83
N GLY A 583 6.86 0.87 -8.19
CA GLY A 583 8.09 0.27 -8.73
C GLY A 583 9.23 0.28 -7.72
N THR A 584 10.08 -0.73 -7.78
CA THR A 584 11.34 -0.79 -7.00
C THR A 584 12.47 0.05 -7.60
N ALA A 585 12.23 0.73 -8.73
CA ALA A 585 13.28 1.38 -9.51
C ALA A 585 13.94 2.56 -8.79
N TRP A 586 13.17 3.33 -8.03
CA TRP A 586 13.67 4.33 -7.09
C TRP A 586 12.71 4.46 -5.92
N LYS A 587 13.27 4.59 -4.72
CA LYS A 587 12.56 4.82 -3.46
C LYS A 587 13.57 5.35 -2.45
N THR A 588 13.16 6.24 -1.57
CA THR A 588 13.98 6.70 -0.45
C THR A 588 13.93 5.72 0.70
N ASP A 589 12.75 5.18 1.00
CA ASP A 589 12.54 4.09 1.95
C ASP A 589 11.38 3.17 1.50
N GLY A 590 11.01 2.19 2.33
CA GLY A 590 9.86 1.33 2.06
C GLY A 590 10.00 0.41 0.84
N ALA A 591 8.87 0.02 0.23
CA ALA A 591 8.83 -0.93 -0.89
C ALA A 591 8.65 -0.26 -2.26
N GLN A 592 8.00 0.90 -2.32
CA GLN A 592 7.46 1.51 -3.54
C GLN A 592 7.57 3.04 -3.51
N SER A 593 7.52 3.68 -4.67
CA SER A 593 7.33 5.12 -4.84
C SER A 593 6.20 5.40 -5.85
N ILE A 594 5.71 6.63 -5.90
CA ILE A 594 4.76 7.10 -6.92
C ILE A 594 5.54 7.64 -8.11
N ARG A 595 5.66 6.87 -9.19
CA ARG A 595 6.13 7.42 -10.47
C ARG A 595 4.97 8.09 -11.20
N ILE A 596 5.21 9.29 -11.74
CA ILE A 596 4.28 10.00 -12.62
C ILE A 596 4.94 10.09 -13.99
N SER A 597 4.39 9.36 -14.95
CA SER A 597 4.83 9.41 -16.36
C SER A 597 3.79 10.16 -17.18
N ALA A 598 4.25 11.03 -18.08
CA ALA A 598 3.37 11.66 -19.05
C ALA A 598 3.01 10.66 -20.15
N LEU A 599 1.71 10.49 -20.37
CA LEU A 599 1.16 9.60 -21.40
C LEU A 599 0.36 10.38 -22.48
N GLY A 600 0.25 11.71 -22.35
CA GLY A 600 -0.26 12.63 -23.36
C GLY A 600 0.76 13.71 -23.80
N ASP A 601 0.39 14.48 -24.82
CA ASP A 601 1.14 15.64 -25.31
C ASP A 601 1.01 16.88 -24.40
N GLY A 602 0.05 16.85 -23.47
CA GLY A 602 -0.12 17.82 -22.40
C GLY A 602 1.11 17.88 -21.47
N THR A 603 1.44 19.09 -21.02
CA THR A 603 2.53 19.31 -20.05
C THR A 603 2.03 19.32 -18.61
N ALA A 604 0.72 19.34 -18.37
CA ALA A 604 0.12 19.49 -17.04
C ALA A 604 -0.11 18.15 -16.30
N THR A 605 0.77 17.15 -16.52
CA THR A 605 0.57 15.82 -15.95
C THR A 605 0.76 15.83 -14.42
N SER A 606 -0.28 15.45 -13.66
CA SER A 606 -0.29 15.42 -12.20
C SER A 606 -1.19 14.34 -11.60
N VAL A 607 -0.94 13.93 -10.36
CA VAL A 607 -1.80 13.02 -9.58
C VAL A 607 -2.33 13.71 -8.33
N THR A 608 -3.62 13.51 -7.99
CA THR A 608 -4.15 13.97 -6.69
C THR A 608 -3.80 12.97 -5.62
N VAL A 609 -3.24 13.45 -4.51
CA VAL A 609 -2.85 12.62 -3.35
C VAL A 609 -3.63 12.95 -2.07
N ALA A 610 -4.37 14.04 -2.05
CA ALA A 610 -5.28 14.38 -0.94
C ALA A 610 -6.42 15.30 -1.43
N GLY A 611 -7.60 15.18 -0.82
CA GLY A 611 -8.78 15.97 -1.15
C GLY A 611 -9.55 15.45 -2.37
N SER A 612 -10.43 16.25 -2.96
CA SER A 612 -11.21 15.88 -4.15
C SER A 612 -11.59 17.12 -4.97
N GLY A 613 -11.77 16.96 -6.29
CA GLY A 613 -12.39 18.00 -7.13
C GLY A 613 -13.90 18.12 -6.93
N ALA A 614 -14.52 17.13 -6.28
CA ALA A 614 -15.96 17.10 -6.01
C ALA A 614 -16.33 17.57 -4.59
N GLY A 615 -15.35 17.78 -3.72
CA GLY A 615 -15.59 18.13 -2.32
C GLY A 615 -14.30 18.32 -1.52
N LEU A 616 -14.44 18.64 -0.23
CA LEU A 616 -13.32 18.83 0.70
C LEU A 616 -12.72 17.53 1.23
N SER A 617 -13.42 16.41 1.04
CA SER A 617 -13.01 15.07 1.45
C SER A 617 -12.70 14.21 0.24
N GLY A 618 -11.55 13.54 0.27
CA GLY A 618 -11.15 12.57 -0.74
C GLY A 618 -9.75 12.03 -0.46
N HIS A 619 -9.45 10.85 -1.01
CA HIS A 619 -8.15 10.18 -0.84
C HIS A 619 -7.73 10.01 0.64
N GLY A 620 -8.70 9.67 1.50
CA GLY A 620 -8.46 9.41 2.92
C GLY A 620 -8.28 10.66 3.78
N VAL A 621 -8.35 11.87 3.22
CA VAL A 621 -8.18 13.13 3.95
C VAL A 621 -9.39 14.06 3.75
N THR A 622 -9.76 14.78 4.81
CA THR A 622 -10.65 15.95 4.74
C THR A 622 -9.84 17.22 4.98
N LEU A 623 -9.86 18.12 4.00
CA LEU A 623 -9.22 19.44 4.07
C LEU A 623 -10.27 20.45 4.56
N GLU A 624 -10.19 20.87 5.82
CA GLU A 624 -11.21 21.74 6.41
C GLU A 624 -11.00 23.21 6.00
N PRO A 625 -12.06 23.94 5.62
CA PRO A 625 -11.99 25.36 5.29
C PRO A 625 -11.42 26.20 6.44
N GLY A 626 -10.50 27.12 6.12
CA GLY A 626 -9.85 28.00 7.08
C GLY A 626 -8.68 27.37 7.84
N LYS A 627 -8.44 26.06 7.73
CA LYS A 627 -7.28 25.42 8.34
C LYS A 627 -6.03 25.53 7.46
N THR A 628 -4.89 25.65 8.13
CA THR A 628 -3.55 25.60 7.52
C THR A 628 -3.03 24.18 7.55
N TYR A 629 -2.36 23.77 6.48
CA TYR A 629 -1.71 22.48 6.34
C TYR A 629 -0.32 22.65 5.72
N THR A 630 0.54 21.68 5.94
CA THR A 630 1.83 21.54 5.27
C THR A 630 1.96 20.16 4.63
N MET A 631 2.15 20.14 3.31
CA MET A 631 2.51 18.94 2.55
C MET A 631 4.04 18.86 2.41
N VAL A 632 4.60 17.68 2.65
CA VAL A 632 6.02 17.37 2.44
C VAL A 632 6.12 16.13 1.56
N GLY A 633 7.11 16.10 0.67
CA GLY A 633 7.40 14.93 -0.16
C GLY A 633 8.79 14.98 -0.79
N THR A 634 9.38 13.83 -1.06
CA THR A 634 10.64 13.74 -1.81
C THR A 634 10.34 13.47 -3.28
N ALA A 635 10.82 14.31 -4.18
CA ALA A 635 10.73 14.11 -5.61
C ALA A 635 12.08 13.67 -6.19
N GLN A 636 12.08 12.84 -7.23
CA GLN A 636 13.28 12.38 -7.93
C GLN A 636 13.13 12.41 -9.44
N LEU A 637 14.21 12.83 -10.09
CA LEU A 637 14.43 12.71 -11.52
C LEU A 637 15.50 11.64 -11.79
N SER A 638 15.13 10.60 -12.51
CA SER A 638 16.09 9.62 -13.04
C SER A 638 16.81 10.13 -14.29
N VAL A 639 16.20 11.09 -14.99
CA VAL A 639 16.75 11.80 -16.15
C VAL A 639 16.31 13.26 -16.10
N THR A 640 17.13 14.17 -16.61
CA THR A 640 16.71 15.56 -16.84
C THR A 640 15.50 15.58 -17.78
N GLN A 641 14.45 16.29 -17.39
CA GLN A 641 13.27 16.46 -18.21
C GLN A 641 13.58 17.36 -19.41
N LYS A 642 12.94 17.07 -20.55
CA LYS A 642 13.16 17.75 -21.83
C LYS A 642 11.87 18.43 -22.32
N GLY A 643 11.96 19.10 -23.47
CA GLY A 643 10.81 19.75 -24.10
C GLY A 643 10.32 20.99 -23.36
N THR A 644 9.11 21.43 -23.69
CA THR A 644 8.42 22.50 -22.96
C THR A 644 7.90 21.93 -21.66
N LEU A 645 8.26 22.55 -20.54
CA LEU A 645 7.85 22.13 -19.20
C LEU A 645 6.74 23.05 -18.69
N ASP A 646 5.74 22.50 -18.01
CA ASP A 646 4.72 23.27 -17.32
C ASP A 646 5.37 24.15 -16.22
N SER A 647 4.82 25.33 -15.98
CA SER A 647 5.24 26.23 -14.91
C SER A 647 5.13 25.63 -13.50
N ARG A 648 4.46 24.48 -13.35
CA ARG A 648 4.29 23.67 -12.13
C ARG A 648 5.11 22.39 -12.14
N ALA A 649 5.97 22.18 -13.14
CA ALA A 649 6.73 20.94 -13.25
C ALA A 649 7.55 20.63 -12.00
N ARG A 650 7.50 19.36 -11.55
CA ARG A 650 8.23 18.85 -10.37
C ARG A 650 7.92 19.63 -9.09
N SER A 651 6.65 19.99 -8.87
CA SER A 651 6.20 20.71 -7.68
C SER A 651 4.99 20.05 -7.03
N ILE A 652 4.76 20.38 -5.77
CA ILE A 652 3.52 20.10 -5.05
C ILE A 652 2.60 21.30 -5.30
N VAL A 653 1.33 21.06 -5.64
CA VAL A 653 0.34 22.10 -5.90
C VAL A 653 -0.90 21.87 -5.05
N PHE A 654 -1.35 22.92 -4.36
CA PHE A 654 -2.65 22.98 -3.70
C PHE A 654 -3.60 23.82 -4.55
N ALA A 655 -4.83 23.34 -4.76
CA ALA A 655 -5.89 24.08 -5.43
C ALA A 655 -7.21 23.86 -4.67
N ASP A 656 -8.03 24.90 -4.56
CA ASP A 656 -9.37 24.85 -4.00
C ASP A 656 -10.36 25.64 -4.87
N SER A 657 -11.65 25.61 -4.51
CA SER A 657 -12.71 26.27 -5.29
C SER A 657 -12.58 27.80 -5.39
N THR A 658 -11.70 28.42 -4.62
CA THR A 658 -11.51 29.89 -4.58
C THR A 658 -10.22 30.30 -5.31
N THR A 659 -9.14 29.52 -5.16
CA THR A 659 -7.85 29.70 -5.83
C THR A 659 -7.85 29.18 -7.28
N GLY A 660 -8.72 28.21 -7.59
CA GLY A 660 -8.80 27.56 -8.89
C GLY A 660 -7.57 26.71 -9.23
N ASP A 661 -7.48 26.22 -10.46
CA ASP A 661 -6.39 25.32 -10.90
C ASP A 661 -5.01 25.98 -11.00
N ALA A 662 -4.94 27.31 -10.93
CA ALA A 662 -3.67 28.03 -10.84
C ALA A 662 -2.93 27.69 -9.53
N GLY A 663 -3.70 27.52 -8.44
CA GLY A 663 -3.24 26.99 -7.16
C GLY A 663 -2.13 27.78 -6.47
N ILE A 664 -1.73 27.27 -5.30
CA ILE A 664 -0.49 27.62 -4.60
C ILE A 664 0.47 26.45 -4.82
N ARG A 665 1.76 26.71 -5.03
CA ARG A 665 2.74 25.66 -5.33
C ARG A 665 4.00 25.78 -4.50
N SER A 666 4.67 24.65 -4.28
CA SER A 666 6.02 24.61 -3.74
C SER A 666 7.02 25.19 -4.75
N ASP A 667 8.27 25.33 -4.34
CA ASP A 667 9.38 25.41 -5.28
C ASP A 667 9.39 24.18 -6.20
N GLN A 668 9.94 24.35 -7.40
CA GLN A 668 10.17 23.23 -8.31
C GLN A 668 11.45 22.51 -7.91
N LEU A 669 11.44 21.18 -7.96
CA LEU A 669 12.70 20.43 -7.94
C LEU A 669 13.58 20.90 -9.11
N PRO A 670 14.89 21.15 -8.91
CA PRO A 670 15.79 21.48 -10.01
C PRO A 670 15.74 20.43 -11.11
N ASN A 671 15.78 20.86 -12.38
CA ASN A 671 15.73 19.94 -13.53
C ASN A 671 17.09 19.26 -13.79
N VAL A 672 17.60 18.56 -12.79
CA VAL A 672 18.84 17.78 -12.82
C VAL A 672 18.57 16.40 -12.23
N VAL A 673 19.33 15.39 -12.66
CA VAL A 673 19.22 14.03 -12.10
C VAL A 673 19.53 14.08 -10.61
N GLY A 674 18.64 13.52 -9.78
CA GLY A 674 18.76 13.54 -8.34
C GLY A 674 17.40 13.57 -7.63
N ALA A 675 17.45 13.50 -6.31
CA ALA A 675 16.28 13.60 -5.44
C ALA A 675 16.36 14.86 -4.57
N GLY A 676 15.22 15.39 -4.16
CA GLY A 676 15.14 16.50 -3.23
C GLY A 676 13.77 16.62 -2.57
N ASP A 677 13.77 17.15 -1.35
CA ASP A 677 12.55 17.38 -0.59
C ASP A 677 11.86 18.66 -1.04
N LEU A 678 10.54 18.57 -1.17
CA LEU A 678 9.64 19.66 -1.47
C LEU A 678 8.65 19.83 -0.34
N ARG A 679 8.29 21.09 -0.08
CA ARG A 679 7.33 21.47 0.95
C ARG A 679 6.38 22.54 0.43
N LEU A 680 5.11 22.41 0.81
CA LEU A 680 4.10 23.42 0.56
C LEU A 680 3.24 23.62 1.81
N THR A 681 3.30 24.80 2.40
CA THR A 681 2.36 25.23 3.45
C THR A 681 1.27 26.09 2.83
N PHE A 682 0.01 25.78 3.11
CA PHE A 682 -1.14 26.44 2.51
C PHE A 682 -2.31 26.49 3.50
N THR A 683 -3.23 27.43 3.29
CA THR A 683 -4.48 27.52 4.04
C THR A 683 -5.65 27.28 3.10
N VAL A 684 -6.56 26.37 3.46
CA VAL A 684 -7.77 26.13 2.69
C VAL A 684 -8.68 27.35 2.79
N SER A 685 -9.16 27.88 1.67
CA SER A 685 -10.00 29.07 1.68
C SER A 685 -11.24 28.83 2.57
N PRO A 686 -11.66 29.78 3.42
CA PRO A 686 -12.82 29.60 4.30
C PRO A 686 -14.13 29.29 3.56
N SER A 687 -14.22 29.70 2.29
CA SER A 687 -15.35 29.45 1.38
C SER A 687 -15.11 28.29 0.42
N ALA A 688 -14.04 27.51 0.59
CA ALA A 688 -13.73 26.40 -0.29
C ALA A 688 -14.84 25.34 -0.21
N THR A 689 -15.35 24.92 -1.38
CA THR A 689 -16.30 23.81 -1.49
C THR A 689 -15.64 22.52 -1.97
N TRP A 690 -14.45 22.63 -2.55
CA TRP A 690 -13.56 21.53 -2.92
C TRP A 690 -12.11 21.95 -2.71
N ALA A 691 -11.23 20.98 -2.49
CA ALA A 691 -9.80 21.20 -2.32
C ALA A 691 -9.01 19.96 -2.75
N THR A 692 -7.87 20.15 -3.42
CA THR A 692 -6.99 19.08 -3.90
C THR A 692 -5.52 19.41 -3.66
N ILE A 693 -4.73 18.38 -3.32
CA ILE A 693 -3.26 18.43 -3.35
C ILE A 693 -2.79 17.52 -4.48
N ARG A 694 -1.98 18.07 -5.38
CA ARG A 694 -1.50 17.41 -6.60
C ARG A 694 0.03 17.38 -6.63
N LEU A 695 0.58 16.27 -7.12
CA LEU A 695 2.00 16.13 -7.41
C LEU A 695 2.20 16.24 -8.92
N PHE A 696 3.05 17.15 -9.39
CA PHE A 696 3.24 17.41 -10.81
C PHE A 696 4.50 16.76 -11.37
N ASN A 697 4.37 16.08 -12.51
CA ASN A 697 5.51 15.77 -13.37
C ASN A 697 5.88 17.04 -14.17
N GLY A 698 4.94 17.53 -14.99
CA GLY A 698 5.12 18.77 -15.75
C GLY A 698 5.83 18.66 -17.11
N ALA A 699 6.30 17.47 -17.50
CA ALA A 699 6.84 17.20 -18.83
C ALA A 699 5.77 16.52 -19.71
N SER A 700 5.90 16.65 -21.04
CA SER A 700 5.07 15.89 -21.99
C SER A 700 5.57 14.45 -22.17
N VAL A 701 4.82 13.62 -22.90
CA VAL A 701 5.20 12.23 -23.24
C VAL A 701 6.67 12.09 -23.65
N GLY A 702 7.34 11.12 -23.02
CA GLY A 702 8.71 10.74 -23.36
C GLY A 702 9.79 11.74 -22.97
N ASN A 703 9.43 12.85 -22.31
CA ASN A 703 10.34 13.91 -21.90
C ASN A 703 10.76 13.85 -20.42
N GLY A 704 10.63 12.68 -19.79
CA GLY A 704 11.14 12.41 -18.45
C GLY A 704 10.04 12.29 -17.40
N ASP A 705 10.30 11.45 -16.41
CA ASP A 705 9.35 11.12 -15.35
C ASP A 705 9.79 11.70 -14.02
N VAL A 706 8.83 11.88 -13.11
CA VAL A 706 9.09 12.26 -11.72
C VAL A 706 8.60 11.14 -10.81
N SER A 707 9.47 10.66 -9.94
CA SER A 707 9.09 9.76 -8.85
C SER A 707 8.92 10.55 -7.56
N TRP A 708 7.95 10.17 -6.74
CA TRP A 708 7.60 10.80 -5.48
C TRP A 708 7.57 9.76 -4.36
N ASP A 709 8.11 10.12 -3.21
CA ASP A 709 8.20 9.27 -2.02
C ASP A 709 8.10 10.12 -0.74
N HIS A 710 8.04 9.48 0.43
CA HIS A 710 7.95 10.12 1.75
C HIS A 710 6.89 11.23 1.84
N LEU A 711 5.66 10.93 1.41
CA LEU A 711 4.60 11.92 1.46
C LEU A 711 4.04 12.05 2.88
N ALA A 712 3.90 13.30 3.36
CA ALA A 712 3.26 13.61 4.63
C ALA A 712 2.39 14.87 4.50
N LEU A 713 1.16 14.82 5.01
CA LEU A 713 0.27 15.97 5.11
C LEU A 713 -0.04 16.24 6.58
N ILE A 714 0.34 17.42 7.05
CA ILE A 714 0.35 17.76 8.47
C ILE A 714 -0.50 19.02 8.68
N GLU A 715 -1.39 18.99 9.69
CA GLU A 715 -2.13 20.20 10.07
C GLU A 715 -1.18 21.23 10.71
N GLY A 716 -1.25 22.48 10.25
CA GLY A 716 -0.44 23.61 10.69
C GLY A 716 0.82 23.88 9.87
N GLU A 717 1.61 24.84 10.34
CA GLU A 717 2.95 25.11 9.81
C GLU A 717 3.94 24.05 10.31
N TYR A 718 4.65 23.40 9.39
CA TYR A 718 5.57 22.32 9.73
C TYR A 718 6.89 22.42 8.97
N THR A 719 8.01 22.42 9.69
CA THR A 719 9.36 22.53 9.10
C THR A 719 10.20 21.25 9.20
N GLY A 720 9.67 20.21 9.86
CA GLY A 720 10.38 18.93 10.02
C GLY A 720 10.34 18.05 8.76
N PRO A 721 11.10 16.95 8.73
CA PRO A 721 11.04 15.97 7.64
C PRO A 721 9.68 15.28 7.59
N ALA A 722 9.33 14.69 6.46
CA ALA A 722 8.20 13.76 6.39
C ALA A 722 8.43 12.58 7.35
N PHE A 723 7.34 11.99 7.86
CA PHE A 723 7.41 10.83 8.74
C PHE A 723 6.35 9.78 8.37
N ASN A 724 6.77 8.52 8.46
CA ASN A 724 6.04 7.30 8.12
C ASN A 724 6.30 6.21 9.19
N GLY A 725 5.70 5.03 9.04
CA GLY A 725 5.78 3.94 10.02
C GLY A 725 7.18 3.44 10.29
N ASN A 726 8.11 3.68 9.37
CA ASN A 726 9.52 3.33 9.49
C ASN A 726 10.37 4.44 10.13
N THR A 727 9.80 5.63 10.35
CA THR A 727 10.55 6.75 10.90
C THR A 727 10.97 6.44 12.35
N PRO A 728 12.28 6.37 12.64
CA PRO A 728 12.76 5.98 13.95
C PRO A 728 12.34 7.01 14.99
N ARG A 729 11.93 6.50 16.16
CA ARG A 729 11.70 7.34 17.34
C ARG A 729 13.03 7.95 17.78
N THR A 730 12.98 9.19 18.24
CA THR A 730 14.09 9.85 18.92
C THR A 730 13.70 10.14 20.36
N ASP A 731 14.66 10.57 21.16
CA ASP A 731 14.43 11.09 22.52
C ASP A 731 13.51 12.33 22.53
N GLN A 732 13.53 13.13 21.46
CA GLN A 732 12.71 14.35 21.32
C GLN A 732 11.38 14.13 20.60
N VAL A 733 11.23 13.01 19.87
CA VAL A 733 10.10 12.78 18.98
C VAL A 733 9.61 11.35 19.05
N ARG A 734 8.33 11.18 19.43
CA ARG A 734 7.61 9.90 19.37
C ARG A 734 6.62 9.93 18.22
N TYR A 735 6.50 8.83 17.50
CA TYR A 735 5.45 8.62 16.51
C TYR A 735 4.49 7.53 16.99
N ASP A 736 3.21 7.85 16.95
CA ASP A 736 2.09 6.94 17.18
C ASP A 736 1.30 6.78 15.87
N TRP A 737 0.73 5.60 15.66
CA TRP A 737 0.03 5.23 14.43
C TRP A 737 -1.40 4.81 14.79
N ALA A 738 -2.39 5.27 14.04
CA ALA A 738 -3.78 4.89 14.26
C ALA A 738 -4.06 3.42 13.90
N GLY A 739 -3.15 2.79 13.16
CA GLY A 739 -3.16 1.37 12.79
C GLY A 739 -1.72 0.89 12.53
N PRO A 740 -1.50 -0.05 11.60
CA PRO A 740 -0.14 -0.45 11.23
C PRO A 740 0.69 0.76 10.78
N GLY A 741 1.95 0.77 11.19
CA GLY A 741 2.93 1.69 10.62
C GLY A 741 2.91 1.58 9.10
N ASN A 742 3.12 2.71 8.43
CA ASN A 742 3.05 2.84 6.98
C ASN A 742 1.68 2.72 6.35
N ALA A 743 0.64 2.23 7.04
CA ALA A 743 -0.70 2.00 6.47
C ALA A 743 -1.83 2.86 7.09
N SER A 744 -1.48 3.79 8.00
CA SER A 744 -2.46 4.55 8.78
C SER A 744 -2.02 5.99 9.04
N ALA A 745 -2.97 6.85 9.41
CA ALA A 745 -2.67 8.18 9.92
C ALA A 745 -1.76 8.08 11.14
N SER A 746 -0.88 9.06 11.33
CA SER A 746 0.09 9.07 12.42
C SER A 746 0.08 10.35 13.21
N THR A 747 0.57 10.28 14.44
CA THR A 747 0.73 11.42 15.32
C THR A 747 2.17 11.47 15.78
N MET A 748 2.86 12.53 15.41
CA MET A 748 4.15 12.90 15.95
C MET A 748 3.95 13.70 17.23
N HIS A 749 4.43 13.17 18.34
CA HIS A 749 4.53 13.89 19.60
C HIS A 749 5.94 14.45 19.73
N ARG A 750 6.04 15.77 19.95
CA ARG A 750 7.30 16.37 20.40
C ARG A 750 7.30 16.51 21.90
N TYR A 751 8.33 15.98 22.53
CA TYR A 751 8.63 16.28 23.92
C TYR A 751 9.21 17.69 23.97
N ARG A 752 8.62 18.54 24.80
CA ARG A 752 9.12 19.89 25.03
C ARG A 752 10.24 19.87 26.06
#